data_AF-A0A966AS01-F1
#
_entry.id   AF-A0A966AS01-F1
#
_cell.length_a   1.000
_cell.length_b   1.000
_cell.length_c   1.000
_cell.angle_alpha   90.00
_cell.angle_beta   90.00
_cell.angle_gamma   90.00
#
_symmetry.space_group_name_H-M   'P 1'
#
loop_
_entity.id
_entity.type
_entity.pdbx_description
1 polymer ?
#
loop_
_entity_poly.entity_id
_entity_poly.type
_entity_poly.pdbx_seq_one_letter_code
_entity_poly.pdbx_strand_id
1 'polypeptide(L)'
;MVLRVLILLCMSFSIGPSFLHGETLQEPISQNEAIRAIRDAACLKCHSATGDAAITFRSVEPPLLTKASQRYRPQWLIDWISDPRAIEAGTRMPHALESVPEEKRRGVAEDITHFLFARDGAYPNWEAEPFNEATLASGEELFQAIGCAACHDGTDLTNRMIRRTTLSALVEELKNSHAIHPSGRMPQIPMTDEEVVSIATWLIRGQSVDAQGAAIVDEISGLRYDSYSRSFHSCDQLREADPEAGGHTTQLTNSVRPRDTNFGLRFTGEFSVAKKGEFTFTLSSDDGSVLWIQNKKLIDNDGNHGTVTKRGTLTLESGWHEIELCFWQGAGPSELKLTIEGPGIPEAREFGKDELRSRSRVAIPNEPPFRPDPVNIIRGGRAYSTYGCNACHEPKARPMRKAWSELTASADSCVEGSSPLGSPGYEFDAKMSQAILELVGEPLLPVSEPGMQANWRVGDAGCLSCHVRDGLGGPDQKKNSLFTGTAELGDEGRLPPWLTGVGNKLRSEVIHSTIAQGLKVRPYVVTRMPAYPEGLSHDIANILVAADNEPPVPDHAPAFSLDARTAGHQLVGIEGFRCIDCHTFAGQNSLGEPAYDLAIMASRLKPRWFLEYMKDPQSKRPGTRMPTFWFPDFAMFPDLLEGDTDAQIDAMWTYLSAGSAAPFPKGLIINRSDFDLLPGAEEPTMVGVFMRGLSGRVVAVGYPERANIAYDMENIRLGKVWRGDFINVQGTWAGRAGALENPAGIEVLNLPPGMPIGIVETPQQTWPLSPVRELGWRVKGYRRDEKRNPLFQVTGPGGVEVSEFIQPVITEEGVQILRKFRFDGETMPLGLMMRLARSSAMTPLAPRSWKTAEGMTITVNGAQAEVVEVDGALEVRVPISAPGTEVKVEVRW
;
A
#
# COMPACT_ATOMS: atom_id res chain seq x y z
N MET A 1 47.42 63.53 23.86
CA MET A 1 46.46 63.87 22.78
C MET A 1 46.42 62.66 21.85
N VAL A 2 45.55 61.65 22.05
CA VAL A 2 44.11 61.55 21.65
C VAL A 2 44.02 61.41 20.11
N LEU A 3 43.48 60.36 19.44
CA LEU A 3 42.50 59.30 19.79
C LEU A 3 42.36 58.19 18.68
N ARG A 4 42.09 56.93 19.12
CA ARG A 4 41.26 55.79 18.57
C ARG A 4 41.58 55.08 17.21
N VAL A 5 41.89 53.76 17.07
CA VAL A 5 41.34 52.43 17.54
C VAL A 5 40.28 51.88 16.56
N LEU A 6 40.23 50.63 16.04
CA LEU A 6 40.99 49.35 16.12
C LEU A 6 40.44 48.42 14.98
N ILE A 7 41.22 47.42 14.52
CA ILE A 7 40.86 45.98 14.36
C ILE A 7 42.00 45.25 13.62
N LEU A 8 42.58 44.27 14.30
CA LEU A 8 43.70 43.37 14.00
C LEU A 8 43.15 41.92 14.10
N LEU A 9 43.69 40.85 13.52
CA LEU A 9 44.72 40.59 12.51
C LEU A 9 44.68 39.06 12.24
N CYS A 10 45.00 38.65 11.02
CA CYS A 10 45.09 37.26 10.56
C CYS A 10 46.55 36.94 10.19
N MET A 11 46.99 35.69 10.45
CA MET A 11 48.19 35.02 9.91
C MET A 11 49.56 35.54 10.42
N SER A 12 50.64 34.76 10.61
CA SER A 12 51.06 33.42 10.17
C SER A 12 52.43 33.12 10.83
N PHE A 13 52.80 31.87 11.10
CA PHE A 13 54.18 31.38 10.96
C PHE A 13 54.22 29.84 10.86
N SER A 14 55.05 29.35 9.92
CA SER A 14 55.23 27.96 9.52
C SER A 14 56.60 27.45 9.97
N ILE A 15 56.71 26.22 10.49
CA ILE A 15 57.95 25.44 10.59
C ILE A 15 57.63 23.98 10.20
N GLY A 16 58.47 23.40 9.33
CA GLY A 16 58.26 22.11 8.64
C GLY A 16 58.53 20.84 9.45
N PRO A 17 58.37 19.65 8.82
CA PRO A 17 58.18 18.38 9.51
C PRO A 17 59.50 17.62 9.69
N SER A 18 59.72 17.10 10.90
CA SER A 18 60.73 16.08 11.18
C SER A 18 60.05 14.87 11.81
N PHE A 19 60.27 13.72 11.17
CA PHE A 19 59.87 12.37 11.53
C PHE A 19 59.79 12.09 13.04
N LEU A 20 58.59 11.77 13.51
CA LEU A 20 58.34 10.76 14.54
C LEU A 20 57.16 9.91 14.05
N HIS A 21 57.38 8.60 14.00
CA HIS A 21 56.33 7.61 13.80
C HIS A 21 55.33 7.75 14.95
N GLY A 22 54.27 8.52 14.72
CA GLY A 22 53.12 8.57 15.60
C GLY A 22 52.24 7.38 15.28
N GLU A 23 52.19 6.40 16.19
CA GLU A 23 51.01 5.57 16.35
C GLU A 23 49.80 6.48 16.29
N THR A 24 48.90 6.24 15.33
CA THR A 24 47.59 6.89 15.32
C THR A 24 46.91 6.55 16.64
N LEU A 25 46.83 7.53 17.55
CA LEU A 25 45.93 7.53 18.70
C LEU A 25 44.51 7.49 18.14
N GLN A 26 44.02 6.30 17.83
CA GLN A 26 42.64 6.07 17.47
C GLN A 26 41.76 6.31 18.70
N GLU A 27 40.72 7.13 18.55
CA GLU A 27 39.78 7.49 19.61
C GLU A 27 39.14 6.26 20.28
N PRO A 28 38.78 6.35 21.58
CA PRO A 28 38.08 5.28 22.30
C PRO A 28 36.66 5.06 21.74
N ILE A 29 36.18 3.82 21.77
CA ILE A 29 34.80 3.46 21.40
C ILE A 29 33.84 4.17 22.36
N SER A 30 32.84 4.86 21.82
CA SER A 30 31.83 5.54 22.63
C SER A 30 30.89 4.55 23.31
N GLN A 31 30.33 4.94 24.45
CA GLN A 31 29.33 4.14 25.16
C GLN A 31 28.14 3.74 24.25
N ASN A 32 27.74 4.63 23.34
CA ASN A 32 26.64 4.39 22.40
C ASN A 32 26.97 3.34 21.35
N GLU A 33 28.22 3.29 20.88
CA GLU A 33 28.67 2.25 19.94
C GLU A 33 28.69 0.88 20.61
N ALA A 34 29.12 0.80 21.87
CA ALA A 34 29.08 -0.44 22.64
C ALA A 34 27.63 -0.90 22.94
N ILE A 35 26.73 0.03 23.30
CA ILE A 35 25.29 -0.27 23.43
C ILE A 35 24.74 -0.84 22.12
N ARG A 36 25.09 -0.25 20.97
CA ARG A 36 24.65 -0.73 19.66
C ARG A 36 25.14 -2.15 19.37
N ALA A 37 26.41 -2.44 19.67
CA ALA A 37 26.97 -3.78 19.53
C ALA A 37 26.23 -4.83 20.38
N ILE A 38 25.88 -4.49 21.62
CA ILE A 38 25.10 -5.36 22.53
C ILE A 38 23.70 -5.65 21.97
N ARG A 39 23.03 -4.63 21.43
CA ARG A 39 21.70 -4.76 20.80
C ARG A 39 21.76 -5.67 19.57
N ASP A 40 22.76 -5.48 18.72
CA ASP A 40 22.99 -6.22 17.49
C ASP A 40 23.35 -7.69 17.74
N ALA A 41 24.13 -7.95 18.79
CA ALA A 41 24.48 -9.28 19.27
C ALA A 41 23.33 -9.98 20.03
N ALA A 42 22.21 -9.28 20.25
CA ALA A 42 21.02 -9.80 20.91
C ALA A 42 21.30 -10.43 22.29
N CYS A 43 22.18 -9.84 23.09
CA CYS A 43 22.62 -10.42 24.38
C CYS A 43 21.45 -10.72 25.32
N LEU A 44 20.35 -9.95 25.27
CA LEU A 44 19.16 -10.18 26.10
C LEU A 44 18.33 -11.41 25.71
N LYS A 45 18.68 -12.14 24.64
CA LYS A 45 18.11 -13.45 24.33
C LYS A 45 18.59 -14.55 25.28
N CYS A 46 19.75 -14.34 25.92
CA CYS A 46 20.31 -15.22 26.93
C CYS A 46 20.30 -14.61 28.33
N HIS A 47 20.39 -13.28 28.44
CA HIS A 47 20.47 -12.54 29.70
C HIS A 47 19.16 -11.81 30.01
N SER A 48 18.62 -11.95 31.22
CA SER A 48 17.45 -11.17 31.63
C SER A 48 17.85 -9.75 32.04
N ALA A 49 17.04 -8.76 31.66
CA ALA A 49 17.16 -7.38 32.09
C ALA A 49 15.76 -6.82 32.44
N THR A 50 15.72 -5.87 33.37
CA THR A 50 14.51 -5.13 33.78
C THR A 50 14.78 -3.63 33.78
N GLY A 51 13.73 -2.82 33.84
CA GLY A 51 13.86 -1.35 33.85
C GLY A 51 14.58 -0.82 32.60
N ASP A 52 15.45 0.17 32.80
CA ASP A 52 16.13 0.90 31.72
C ASP A 52 17.06 0.00 30.88
N ALA A 53 17.70 -1.00 31.50
CA ALA A 53 18.56 -1.95 30.80
C ALA A 53 17.79 -2.75 29.72
N ALA A 54 16.51 -3.08 29.98
CA ALA A 54 15.67 -3.78 29.02
C ALA A 54 15.31 -2.91 27.80
N ILE A 55 15.24 -1.58 27.99
CA ILE A 55 14.97 -0.61 26.92
C ILE A 55 16.25 -0.34 26.13
N THR A 56 17.33 -0.01 26.83
CA THR A 56 18.65 0.33 26.26
C THR A 56 19.26 -0.82 25.46
N PHE A 57 19.16 -2.06 25.95
CA PHE A 57 19.73 -3.24 25.27
C PHE A 57 18.69 -4.11 24.54
N ARG A 58 17.51 -3.54 24.24
CA ARG A 58 16.46 -4.25 23.50
C ARG A 58 17.05 -4.94 22.26
N SER A 59 16.88 -6.26 22.19
CA SER A 59 17.42 -7.09 21.11
C SER A 59 16.52 -7.08 19.87
N VAL A 60 17.12 -7.20 18.70
CA VAL A 60 16.42 -7.45 17.44
C VAL A 60 15.94 -8.91 17.40
N GLU A 61 14.74 -9.17 16.87
CA GLU A 61 14.27 -10.54 16.69
C GLU A 61 15.06 -11.27 15.59
N PRO A 62 15.55 -12.50 15.84
CA PRO A 62 16.21 -13.30 14.82
C PRO A 62 15.18 -13.85 13.80
N PRO A 63 15.63 -14.33 12.63
CA PRO A 63 14.74 -14.99 11.66
C PRO A 63 14.08 -16.24 12.24
N LEU A 64 12.83 -16.46 11.85
CA LEU A 64 12.10 -17.69 12.16
C LEU A 64 12.65 -18.84 11.33
N LEU A 65 12.81 -20.01 11.97
CA LEU A 65 13.27 -21.25 11.35
C LEU A 65 12.10 -22.16 10.92
N THR A 66 10.91 -21.60 10.78
CA THR A 66 9.75 -22.31 10.21
C THR A 66 10.00 -22.59 8.73
N LYS A 67 9.54 -23.77 8.27
CA LYS A 67 9.68 -24.21 6.87
C LYS A 67 11.13 -24.18 6.39
N ALA A 68 12.08 -24.54 7.26
CA ALA A 68 13.51 -24.51 6.94
C ALA A 68 13.82 -25.40 5.72
N SER A 69 13.16 -26.56 5.63
CA SER A 69 13.31 -27.48 4.50
C SER A 69 12.85 -26.89 3.16
N GLN A 70 11.90 -25.96 3.17
CA GLN A 70 11.35 -25.33 1.96
C GLN A 70 12.12 -24.07 1.55
N ARG A 71 13.09 -23.64 2.36
CA ARG A 71 13.73 -22.33 2.23
C ARG A 71 15.23 -22.42 2.00
N TYR A 72 15.87 -23.39 2.63
CA TYR A 72 17.31 -23.53 2.65
C TYR A 72 17.74 -24.80 1.95
N ARG A 73 18.83 -24.68 1.19
CA ARG A 73 19.57 -25.82 0.70
C ARG A 73 20.28 -26.51 1.87
N PRO A 74 20.19 -27.85 2.01
CA PRO A 74 20.73 -28.59 3.14
C PRO A 74 22.22 -28.37 3.32
N GLN A 75 23.00 -28.41 2.23
CA GLN A 75 24.44 -28.25 2.30
C GLN A 75 24.83 -26.86 2.82
N TRP A 76 24.15 -25.81 2.33
CA TRP A 76 24.35 -24.46 2.83
C TRP A 76 23.97 -24.33 4.30
N LEU A 77 22.87 -24.94 4.75
CA LEU A 77 22.46 -24.85 6.15
C LEU A 77 23.46 -25.55 7.09
N ILE A 78 24.02 -26.69 6.66
CA ILE A 78 25.09 -27.38 7.38
C ILE A 78 26.32 -26.48 7.50
N ASP A 79 26.75 -25.88 6.39
CA ASP A 79 27.92 -25.00 6.36
C ASP A 79 27.69 -23.76 7.24
N TRP A 80 26.51 -23.13 7.12
CA TRP A 80 26.08 -21.99 7.91
C TRP A 80 26.06 -22.27 9.42
N ILE A 81 25.48 -23.39 9.86
CA ILE A 81 25.44 -23.74 11.29
C ILE A 81 26.84 -24.12 11.80
N SER A 82 27.67 -24.72 10.96
CA SER A 82 29.03 -25.14 11.34
C SER A 82 29.94 -23.96 11.66
N ASP A 83 29.87 -22.89 10.84
CA ASP A 83 30.55 -21.63 11.05
C ASP A 83 29.88 -20.49 10.24
N PRO A 84 28.95 -19.73 10.86
CA PRO A 84 28.26 -18.64 10.16
C PRO A 84 29.21 -17.57 9.62
N ARG A 85 30.34 -17.33 10.31
CA ARG A 85 31.29 -16.25 10.01
C ARG A 85 32.14 -16.58 8.78
N ALA A 86 32.45 -17.86 8.59
CA ALA A 86 33.12 -18.34 7.39
C ALA A 86 32.23 -18.19 6.13
N ILE A 87 30.91 -18.15 6.30
CA ILE A 87 29.95 -17.98 5.19
C ILE A 87 29.61 -16.52 4.95
N GLU A 88 29.37 -15.75 6.00
CA GLU A 88 29.07 -14.32 5.92
C GLU A 88 29.80 -13.55 7.02
N ALA A 89 30.87 -12.84 6.62
CA ALA A 89 31.62 -11.96 7.50
C ALA A 89 30.69 -10.87 8.06
N GLY A 90 30.75 -10.65 9.38
CA GLY A 90 29.90 -9.67 10.07
C GLY A 90 28.43 -10.10 10.25
N THR A 91 28.11 -11.39 10.06
CA THR A 91 26.80 -11.93 10.42
C THR A 91 26.48 -11.70 11.90
N ARG A 92 25.21 -11.41 12.21
CA ARG A 92 24.72 -11.31 13.59
C ARG A 92 24.43 -12.66 14.24
N MET A 93 24.39 -13.74 13.46
CA MET A 93 24.27 -15.07 14.04
C MET A 93 25.61 -15.43 14.69
N PRO A 94 25.64 -15.64 16.01
CA PRO A 94 26.90 -15.94 16.66
C PRO A 94 27.33 -17.38 16.37
N HIS A 95 28.60 -17.70 16.63
CA HIS A 95 29.12 -19.04 16.40
C HIS A 95 28.71 -19.99 17.53
N ALA A 96 27.49 -20.54 17.43
CA ALA A 96 26.92 -21.42 18.45
C ALA A 96 27.74 -22.70 18.71
N LEU A 97 28.48 -23.17 17.70
CA LEU A 97 29.32 -24.37 17.78
C LEU A 97 30.81 -24.06 18.05
N GLU A 98 31.16 -22.84 18.47
CA GLU A 98 32.55 -22.45 18.71
C GLU A 98 33.25 -23.38 19.72
N SER A 99 32.54 -23.73 20.81
CA SER A 99 33.02 -24.64 21.85
C SER A 99 33.13 -26.11 21.42
N VAL A 100 32.63 -26.47 20.23
CA VAL A 100 32.75 -27.83 19.67
C VAL A 100 34.08 -27.94 18.91
N PRO A 101 34.84 -29.04 19.08
CA PRO A 101 36.06 -29.28 18.29
C PRO A 101 35.79 -29.17 16.79
N GLU A 102 36.67 -28.49 16.06
CA GLU A 102 36.50 -28.13 14.65
C GLU A 102 36.13 -29.35 13.79
N GLU A 103 36.79 -30.48 14.00
CA GLU A 103 36.57 -31.73 13.27
C GLU A 103 35.19 -32.35 13.49
N LYS A 104 34.47 -31.94 14.53
CA LYS A 104 33.12 -32.43 14.87
C LYS A 104 32.00 -31.45 14.51
N ARG A 105 32.31 -30.17 14.29
CA ARG A 105 31.31 -29.11 14.07
C ARG A 105 30.35 -29.44 12.93
N ARG A 106 30.89 -29.90 11.80
CA ARG A 106 30.11 -30.25 10.61
C ARG A 106 29.10 -31.37 10.88
N GLY A 107 29.49 -32.43 11.57
CA GLY A 107 28.58 -33.54 11.91
C GLY A 107 27.47 -33.12 12.87
N VAL A 108 27.77 -32.24 13.83
CA VAL A 108 26.74 -31.65 14.72
C VAL A 108 25.79 -30.75 13.93
N ALA A 109 26.30 -29.94 13.01
CA ALA A 109 25.49 -29.08 12.14
C ALA A 109 24.57 -29.90 11.21
N GLU A 110 25.05 -31.04 10.71
CA GLU A 110 24.26 -32.00 9.93
C GLU A 110 23.11 -32.60 10.75
N ASP A 111 23.39 -33.08 11.97
CA ASP A 111 22.36 -33.55 12.89
C ASP A 111 21.29 -32.47 13.14
N ILE A 112 21.69 -31.22 13.42
CA ILE A 112 20.77 -30.09 13.61
C ILE A 112 19.94 -29.85 12.33
N THR A 113 20.55 -29.93 11.16
CA THR A 113 19.86 -29.76 9.87
C THR A 113 18.79 -30.83 9.66
N HIS A 114 19.08 -32.09 10.00
CA HIS A 114 18.08 -33.16 9.99
C HIS A 114 16.89 -32.85 10.93
N PHE A 115 17.18 -32.38 12.15
CA PHE A 115 16.14 -31.97 13.09
C PHE A 115 15.27 -30.83 12.53
N LEU A 116 15.87 -29.77 11.98
CA LEU A 116 15.13 -28.65 11.40
C LEU A 116 14.25 -29.09 10.23
N PHE A 117 14.79 -29.91 9.32
CA PHE A 117 14.04 -30.38 8.15
C PHE A 117 12.91 -31.34 8.50
N ALA A 118 13.00 -32.08 9.61
CA ALA A 118 11.95 -33.00 10.05
C ALA A 118 10.73 -32.29 10.66
N ARG A 119 10.89 -31.05 11.15
CA ARG A 119 9.82 -30.34 11.87
C ARG A 119 8.66 -29.90 10.99
N ASP A 120 8.93 -29.66 9.71
CA ASP A 120 7.96 -29.04 8.81
C ASP A 120 7.11 -30.06 8.03
N GLY A 121 7.41 -31.35 8.12
CA GLY A 121 6.61 -32.45 7.54
C GLY A 121 6.54 -32.52 6.00
N ALA A 122 7.09 -31.52 5.32
CA ALA A 122 7.19 -31.44 3.87
C ALA A 122 8.66 -31.33 3.46
N TYR A 123 9.07 -32.19 2.54
CA TYR A 123 10.41 -32.18 1.98
C TYR A 123 10.38 -31.46 0.64
N PRO A 124 11.36 -30.58 0.39
CA PRO A 124 11.49 -29.91 -0.88
C PRO A 124 11.65 -30.95 -2.00
N ASN A 125 10.89 -30.76 -3.07
CA ASN A 125 11.15 -31.43 -4.32
C ASN A 125 12.06 -30.49 -5.13
N TRP A 126 13.36 -30.78 -5.16
CA TRP A 126 14.36 -29.98 -5.86
C TRP A 126 14.33 -30.27 -7.36
N GLU A 127 13.15 -30.15 -7.97
CA GLU A 127 12.96 -30.32 -9.40
C GLU A 127 13.57 -29.17 -10.18
N ALA A 128 13.81 -29.41 -11.47
CA ALA A 128 14.25 -28.38 -12.40
C ALA A 128 13.19 -27.26 -12.47
N GLU A 129 13.55 -26.07 -12.00
CA GLU A 129 12.64 -24.93 -11.98
C GLU A 129 12.79 -24.14 -13.28
N PRO A 130 11.71 -23.92 -14.06
CA PRO A 130 11.81 -23.20 -15.31
C PRO A 130 12.37 -21.78 -15.15
N PHE A 131 13.21 -21.39 -16.10
CA PHE A 131 13.98 -20.16 -16.09
C PHE A 131 13.75 -19.40 -17.41
N ASN A 132 13.11 -18.23 -17.35
CA ASN A 132 12.75 -17.45 -18.53
C ASN A 132 13.76 -16.30 -18.78
N GLU A 133 14.23 -16.15 -20.02
CA GLU A 133 15.23 -15.13 -20.41
C GLU A 133 14.69 -13.69 -20.36
N ALA A 134 13.41 -13.47 -20.70
CA ALA A 134 12.78 -12.15 -20.62
C ALA A 134 12.75 -11.65 -19.17
N THR A 135 12.35 -12.55 -18.27
CA THR A 135 12.31 -12.36 -16.82
C THR A 135 13.69 -12.12 -16.20
N LEU A 136 14.77 -12.68 -16.78
CA LEU A 136 16.13 -12.44 -16.32
C LEU A 136 16.59 -10.99 -16.58
N ALA A 137 16.29 -10.46 -17.77
CA ALA A 137 16.74 -9.13 -18.17
C ALA A 137 16.10 -8.02 -17.31
N SER A 138 14.80 -8.14 -17.02
CA SER A 138 14.06 -7.17 -16.19
C SER A 138 14.49 -7.21 -14.72
N GLY A 139 14.92 -8.38 -14.20
CA GLY A 139 15.29 -8.55 -12.80
C GLY A 139 16.45 -7.66 -12.33
N GLU A 140 17.46 -7.41 -13.17
CA GLU A 140 18.59 -6.53 -12.82
C GLU A 140 18.17 -5.06 -12.71
N GLU A 141 17.42 -4.59 -13.71
CA GLU A 141 16.92 -3.22 -13.74
C GLU A 141 15.99 -2.95 -12.54
N LEU A 142 15.07 -3.89 -12.27
CA LEU A 142 14.18 -3.82 -11.12
C LEU A 142 14.96 -3.76 -9.80
N PHE A 143 15.96 -4.62 -9.62
CA PHE A 143 16.78 -4.65 -8.40
C PHE A 143 17.43 -3.30 -8.09
N GLN A 144 17.86 -2.58 -9.12
CA GLN A 144 18.44 -1.24 -8.98
C GLN A 144 17.35 -0.18 -8.74
N ALA A 145 16.26 -0.21 -9.52
CA ALA A 145 15.25 0.84 -9.54
C ALA A 145 14.35 0.87 -8.29
N ILE A 146 13.89 -0.30 -7.83
CA ILE A 146 12.86 -0.36 -6.76
C ILE A 146 13.43 -0.22 -5.35
N GLY A 147 14.77 -0.29 -5.19
CA GLY A 147 15.48 0.01 -3.95
C GLY A 147 16.24 -1.15 -3.29
N CYS A 148 16.28 -2.36 -3.89
CA CYS A 148 17.02 -3.49 -3.30
C CYS A 148 18.51 -3.17 -3.13
N ALA A 149 19.09 -2.46 -4.10
CA ALA A 149 20.48 -2.02 -4.10
C ALA A 149 20.84 -0.99 -3.00
N ALA A 150 19.85 -0.41 -2.30
CA ALA A 150 20.11 0.48 -1.17
C ALA A 150 20.69 -0.28 0.04
N CYS A 151 20.31 -1.55 0.20
CA CYS A 151 20.76 -2.42 1.29
C CYS A 151 21.69 -3.54 0.82
N HIS A 152 21.51 -4.04 -0.41
CA HIS A 152 22.25 -5.20 -0.92
C HIS A 152 23.24 -4.82 -2.02
N ASP A 153 24.42 -5.42 -1.98
CA ASP A 153 25.28 -5.49 -3.17
C ASP A 153 24.82 -6.63 -4.08
N GLY A 154 24.51 -6.33 -5.34
CA GLY A 154 23.90 -7.29 -6.26
C GLY A 154 24.77 -8.50 -6.59
N THR A 155 26.10 -8.29 -6.72
CA THR A 155 27.03 -9.36 -7.06
C THR A 155 27.24 -10.30 -5.88
N ASP A 156 27.52 -9.75 -4.70
CA ASP A 156 27.64 -10.54 -3.48
C ASP A 156 26.34 -11.32 -3.16
N LEU A 157 25.19 -10.64 -3.25
CA LEU A 157 23.90 -11.27 -2.95
C LEU A 157 23.60 -12.42 -3.91
N THR A 158 23.85 -12.26 -5.21
CA THR A 158 23.69 -13.33 -6.20
C THR A 158 24.50 -14.57 -5.79
N ASN A 159 25.78 -14.39 -5.47
CA ASN A 159 26.68 -15.50 -5.08
C ASN A 159 26.24 -16.21 -3.79
N ARG A 160 25.58 -15.48 -2.88
CA ARG A 160 24.98 -16.07 -1.68
C ARG A 160 23.69 -16.81 -1.99
N MET A 161 22.78 -16.24 -2.78
CA MET A 161 21.47 -16.84 -3.08
C MET A 161 21.59 -18.15 -3.87
N ILE A 162 22.49 -18.22 -4.85
CA ILE A 162 22.77 -19.44 -5.63
C ILE A 162 23.10 -20.64 -4.71
N ARG A 163 23.77 -20.41 -3.58
CA ARG A 163 24.13 -21.46 -2.62
C ARG A 163 23.07 -21.70 -1.55
N ARG A 164 22.34 -20.65 -1.15
CA ARG A 164 21.41 -20.67 -0.01
C ARG A 164 20.06 -21.31 -0.30
N THR A 165 19.49 -21.05 -1.47
CA THR A 165 18.05 -21.26 -1.71
C THR A 165 17.77 -21.70 -3.14
N THR A 166 16.49 -21.80 -3.54
CA THR A 166 16.03 -22.10 -4.90
C THR A 166 15.13 -20.97 -5.42
N LEU A 167 14.70 -21.05 -6.69
CA LEU A 167 13.83 -20.03 -7.27
C LEU A 167 12.50 -19.95 -6.50
N SER A 168 11.80 -21.07 -6.33
CA SER A 168 10.48 -21.07 -5.67
C SER A 168 10.58 -20.63 -4.21
N ALA A 169 11.62 -21.07 -3.51
CA ALA A 169 11.87 -20.69 -2.12
C ALA A 169 12.14 -19.19 -1.97
N LEU A 170 12.93 -18.61 -2.89
CA LEU A 170 13.22 -17.18 -2.90
C LEU A 170 12.00 -16.34 -3.29
N VAL A 171 11.20 -16.79 -4.26
CA VAL A 171 9.92 -16.16 -4.62
C VAL A 171 9.01 -16.09 -3.40
N GLU A 172 8.86 -17.19 -2.66
CA GLU A 172 8.05 -17.21 -1.44
C GLU A 172 8.60 -16.30 -0.33
N GLU A 173 9.93 -16.26 -0.14
CA GLU A 173 10.55 -15.36 0.83
C GLU A 173 10.38 -13.88 0.47
N LEU A 174 10.47 -13.53 -0.82
CA LEU A 174 10.24 -12.17 -1.31
C LEU A 174 8.77 -11.76 -1.25
N LYS A 175 7.81 -12.69 -1.40
CA LYS A 175 6.37 -12.40 -1.23
C LYS A 175 5.97 -12.26 0.24
N ASN A 176 6.62 -13.01 1.13
CA ASN A 176 6.21 -13.18 2.52
C ASN A 176 7.36 -12.88 3.51
N SER A 177 8.12 -11.80 3.30
CA SER A 177 9.33 -11.53 4.07
C SER A 177 9.07 -11.42 5.58
N HIS A 178 7.95 -10.84 5.99
CA HIS A 178 7.59 -10.69 7.40
C HIS A 178 7.23 -12.01 8.11
N ALA A 179 6.77 -13.03 7.37
CA ALA A 179 6.51 -14.35 7.95
C ALA A 179 7.80 -15.04 8.41
N ILE A 180 8.94 -14.54 7.95
CA ILE A 180 10.27 -15.08 8.21
C ILE A 180 11.08 -14.13 9.08
N HIS A 181 11.02 -12.83 8.80
CA HIS A 181 11.86 -11.79 9.39
C HIS A 181 11.01 -10.81 10.22
N PRO A 182 10.54 -11.22 11.42
CA PRO A 182 9.67 -10.39 12.26
C PRO A 182 10.36 -9.12 12.78
N SER A 183 11.69 -9.03 12.69
CA SER A 183 12.43 -7.81 13.00
C SER A 183 12.26 -6.70 11.97
N GLY A 184 11.72 -6.98 10.78
CA GLY A 184 11.56 -6.02 9.70
C GLY A 184 12.87 -5.57 9.04
N ARG A 185 14.03 -6.16 9.41
CA ARG A 185 15.32 -5.78 8.83
C ARG A 185 15.49 -6.23 7.38
N MET A 186 14.83 -7.33 7.01
CA MET A 186 14.45 -7.61 5.63
C MET A 186 12.97 -7.23 5.48
N PRO A 187 12.68 -5.96 5.11
CA PRO A 187 11.31 -5.49 4.96
C PRO A 187 10.69 -6.00 3.67
N GLN A 188 9.36 -5.92 3.58
CA GLN A 188 8.62 -6.28 2.38
C GLN A 188 8.66 -5.12 1.38
N ILE A 189 9.28 -5.30 0.21
CA ILE A 189 9.14 -4.33 -0.89
C ILE A 189 7.80 -4.61 -1.60
N PRO A 190 6.92 -3.61 -1.76
CA PRO A 190 5.68 -3.78 -2.54
C PRO A 190 6.05 -4.09 -4.01
N MET A 191 5.72 -5.29 -4.47
CA MET A 191 6.03 -5.80 -5.81
C MET A 191 4.87 -6.61 -6.36
N THR A 192 4.72 -6.64 -7.68
CA THR A 192 3.84 -7.60 -8.35
C THR A 192 4.46 -8.99 -8.35
N ASP A 193 3.65 -10.01 -8.62
CA ASP A 193 4.14 -11.39 -8.72
C ASP A 193 5.21 -11.55 -9.82
N GLU A 194 5.06 -10.84 -10.94
CA GLU A 194 6.03 -10.85 -12.05
C GLU A 194 7.36 -10.20 -11.65
N GLU A 195 7.31 -9.07 -10.93
CA GLU A 195 8.51 -8.40 -10.43
C GLU A 195 9.27 -9.28 -9.43
N VAL A 196 8.55 -9.96 -8.53
CA VAL A 196 9.16 -10.91 -7.58
C VAL A 196 9.89 -12.03 -8.31
N VAL A 197 9.22 -12.65 -9.29
CA VAL A 197 9.82 -13.75 -10.08
C VAL A 197 11.03 -13.24 -10.86
N SER A 198 10.97 -12.03 -11.42
CA SER A 198 12.09 -11.41 -12.16
C SER A 198 13.33 -11.23 -11.29
N ILE A 199 13.17 -10.64 -10.10
CA ILE A 199 14.28 -10.45 -9.17
C ILE A 199 14.82 -11.77 -8.65
N ALA A 200 13.95 -12.72 -8.29
CA ALA A 200 14.37 -14.03 -7.82
C ALA A 200 15.16 -14.79 -8.91
N THR A 201 14.66 -14.78 -10.15
CA THR A 201 15.30 -15.36 -11.33
C THR A 201 16.68 -14.77 -11.55
N TRP A 202 16.80 -13.44 -11.49
CA TRP A 202 18.10 -12.78 -11.60
C TRP A 202 19.05 -13.19 -10.46
N LEU A 203 18.60 -13.19 -9.20
CA LEU A 203 19.43 -13.54 -8.04
C LEU A 203 19.94 -15.00 -8.05
N ILE A 204 19.17 -15.93 -8.62
CA ILE A 204 19.53 -17.36 -8.69
C ILE A 204 20.10 -17.80 -10.05
N ARG A 205 20.33 -16.87 -10.98
CA ARG A 205 20.77 -17.16 -12.36
C ARG A 205 21.98 -18.08 -12.52
N GLY A 206 22.87 -18.14 -11.53
CA GLY A 206 24.00 -19.08 -11.57
C GLY A 206 23.61 -20.55 -11.39
N GLN A 207 22.37 -20.86 -10.96
CA GLN A 207 21.84 -22.22 -10.90
C GLN A 207 21.35 -22.72 -12.26
N SER A 208 21.26 -21.85 -13.27
CA SER A 208 20.77 -22.20 -14.61
C SER A 208 21.86 -22.34 -15.67
N VAL A 209 23.12 -22.45 -15.22
CA VAL A 209 24.28 -22.74 -16.06
C VAL A 209 25.09 -23.90 -15.50
N ASP A 210 25.72 -24.67 -16.37
CA ASP A 210 26.66 -25.72 -15.98
C ASP A 210 28.02 -25.15 -15.55
N ALA A 211 28.95 -26.04 -15.18
CA ALA A 211 30.30 -25.65 -14.74
C ALA A 211 31.14 -24.94 -15.84
N GLN A 212 30.71 -25.02 -17.11
CA GLN A 212 31.33 -24.35 -18.25
C GLN A 212 30.59 -23.05 -18.63
N GLY A 213 29.49 -22.73 -17.95
CA GLY A 213 28.67 -21.54 -18.21
C GLY A 213 27.60 -21.72 -19.29
N ALA A 214 27.38 -22.94 -19.80
CA ALA A 214 26.32 -23.20 -20.77
C ALA A 214 24.96 -23.38 -20.08
N ALA A 215 23.88 -22.91 -20.73
CA ALA A 215 22.53 -22.99 -20.16
C ALA A 215 22.09 -24.45 -19.95
N ILE A 216 21.58 -24.75 -18.76
CA ILE A 216 20.98 -26.05 -18.45
C ILE A 216 19.55 -26.05 -19.00
N VAL A 217 19.20 -27.02 -19.85
CA VAL A 217 17.89 -27.10 -20.51
C VAL A 217 17.24 -28.44 -20.20
N ASP A 218 15.96 -28.43 -19.79
CA ASP A 218 15.17 -29.62 -19.48
C ASP A 218 13.77 -29.56 -20.12
N GLU A 219 13.05 -30.68 -20.10
CA GLU A 219 11.63 -30.76 -20.45
C GLU A 219 10.75 -30.42 -19.24
N ILE A 220 9.89 -29.41 -19.40
CA ILE A 220 8.99 -28.90 -18.36
C ILE A 220 7.54 -29.17 -18.76
N SER A 221 6.71 -29.60 -17.80
CA SER A 221 5.26 -29.74 -17.99
C SER A 221 4.60 -28.38 -18.22
N GLY A 222 3.72 -28.29 -19.20
CA GLY A 222 3.08 -27.05 -19.64
C GLY A 222 3.83 -26.33 -20.76
N LEU A 223 3.16 -25.32 -21.34
CA LEU A 223 3.72 -24.47 -22.37
C LEU A 223 4.44 -23.28 -21.75
N ARG A 224 5.50 -22.82 -22.43
CA ARG A 224 6.09 -21.51 -22.13
C ARG A 224 5.10 -20.44 -22.55
N TYR A 225 4.92 -19.42 -21.74
CA TYR A 225 4.25 -18.18 -22.13
C TYR A 225 5.20 -16.99 -22.01
N ASP A 226 5.01 -16.03 -22.91
CA ASP A 226 5.61 -14.71 -22.85
C ASP A 226 4.49 -13.66 -22.74
N SER A 227 4.66 -12.64 -21.89
CA SER A 227 3.68 -11.59 -21.61
C SER A 227 4.19 -10.20 -21.97
N TYR A 228 3.24 -9.32 -22.31
CA TYR A 228 3.50 -7.99 -22.83
C TYR A 228 2.48 -6.99 -22.26
N SER A 229 2.94 -5.94 -21.58
CA SER A 229 2.09 -4.91 -20.96
C SER A 229 1.93 -3.68 -21.85
N ARG A 230 1.68 -3.91 -23.14
CA ARG A 230 1.47 -2.86 -24.16
C ARG A 230 0.35 -3.25 -25.13
N SER A 231 -0.19 -2.25 -25.81
CA SER A 231 -1.25 -2.45 -26.79
C SER A 231 -0.71 -3.09 -28.06
N PHE A 232 -1.48 -4.03 -28.60
CA PHE A 232 -1.26 -4.64 -29.91
C PHE A 232 -2.51 -4.50 -30.76
N HIS A 233 -2.35 -4.66 -32.06
CA HIS A 233 -3.46 -4.68 -33.02
C HIS A 233 -3.46 -5.93 -33.90
N SER A 234 -2.45 -6.78 -33.77
CA SER A 234 -2.36 -8.06 -34.44
C SER A 234 -1.42 -9.02 -33.71
N CYS A 235 -1.59 -10.30 -33.95
CA CYS A 235 -0.70 -11.33 -33.44
C CYS A 235 0.68 -11.33 -34.12
N ASP A 236 0.78 -10.84 -35.35
CA ASP A 236 2.08 -10.67 -36.02
C ASP A 236 2.92 -9.59 -35.33
N GLN A 237 2.32 -8.45 -34.95
CA GLN A 237 2.99 -7.41 -34.18
C GLN A 237 3.50 -7.94 -32.84
N LEU A 238 2.71 -8.80 -32.18
CA LEU A 238 3.07 -9.42 -30.92
C LEU A 238 4.24 -10.40 -31.06
N ARG A 239 4.26 -11.23 -32.12
CA ARG A 239 5.35 -12.21 -32.37
C ARG A 239 6.70 -11.57 -32.70
N GLU A 240 6.70 -10.35 -33.22
CA GLU A 240 7.90 -9.56 -33.53
C GLU A 240 8.41 -8.74 -32.34
N ALA A 241 7.62 -8.63 -31.27
CA ALA A 241 7.94 -7.82 -30.11
C ALA A 241 8.81 -8.57 -29.09
N ASP A 242 9.68 -7.84 -28.39
CA ASP A 242 10.38 -8.38 -27.23
C ASP A 242 9.42 -8.56 -26.04
N PRO A 243 9.41 -9.72 -25.38
CA PRO A 243 8.58 -9.94 -24.20
C PRO A 243 9.13 -9.22 -22.97
N GLU A 244 8.22 -8.81 -22.09
CA GLU A 244 8.57 -8.13 -20.83
C GLU A 244 8.78 -9.13 -19.69
N ALA A 245 7.98 -10.20 -19.68
CA ALA A 245 8.08 -11.30 -18.74
C ALA A 245 7.60 -12.60 -19.38
N GLY A 246 7.70 -13.70 -18.65
CA GLY A 246 7.12 -14.97 -19.06
C GLY A 246 7.35 -16.07 -18.04
N GLY A 247 6.80 -17.25 -18.33
CA GLY A 247 6.85 -18.40 -17.45
C GLY A 247 6.26 -19.64 -18.11
N HIS A 248 5.70 -20.53 -17.30
CA HIS A 248 5.10 -21.79 -17.76
C HIS A 248 3.67 -21.92 -17.25
N THR A 249 2.81 -22.50 -18.08
CA THR A 249 1.41 -22.76 -17.69
C THR A 249 0.92 -24.06 -18.30
N THR A 250 0.07 -24.75 -17.54
CA THR A 250 -0.70 -25.91 -18.02
C THR A 250 -2.11 -25.50 -18.50
N GLN A 251 -2.45 -24.21 -18.40
CA GLN A 251 -3.73 -23.65 -18.81
C GLN A 251 -3.54 -22.68 -19.98
N LEU A 252 -4.30 -22.90 -21.06
CA LEU A 252 -4.31 -22.04 -22.25
C LEU A 252 -5.46 -21.03 -22.19
N THR A 253 -5.37 -20.14 -21.20
CA THR A 253 -6.33 -19.05 -20.92
C THR A 253 -5.59 -17.73 -20.72
N ASN A 254 -6.31 -16.63 -20.52
CA ASN A 254 -5.73 -15.32 -20.21
C ASN A 254 -5.48 -15.11 -18.69
N SER A 255 -5.30 -16.18 -17.93
CA SER A 255 -5.05 -16.12 -16.47
C SER A 255 -3.69 -15.55 -16.13
N VAL A 256 -2.70 -15.70 -17.01
CA VAL A 256 -1.31 -15.19 -16.88
C VAL A 256 -1.14 -13.77 -17.44
N ARG A 257 -2.22 -13.00 -17.56
CA ARG A 257 -2.17 -11.64 -18.11
C ARG A 257 -1.43 -10.68 -17.14
N PRO A 258 -0.60 -9.76 -17.65
CA PRO A 258 0.13 -8.80 -16.81
C PRO A 258 -0.77 -7.64 -16.32
N ARG A 259 -1.90 -7.40 -17.00
CA ARG A 259 -2.89 -6.37 -16.66
C ARG A 259 -4.26 -6.70 -17.25
N ASP A 260 -5.29 -5.98 -16.84
CA ASP A 260 -6.67 -6.27 -17.24
C ASP A 260 -7.00 -5.89 -18.70
N THR A 261 -6.30 -4.91 -19.26
CA THR A 261 -6.54 -4.42 -20.64
C THR A 261 -5.23 -4.09 -21.34
N ASN A 262 -5.24 -4.00 -22.67
CA ASN A 262 -4.10 -3.59 -23.48
C ASN A 262 -2.87 -4.51 -23.29
N PHE A 263 -2.99 -5.82 -23.44
CA PHE A 263 -1.85 -6.72 -23.22
C PHE A 263 -1.73 -7.77 -24.32
N GLY A 264 -0.59 -8.45 -24.34
CA GLY A 264 -0.32 -9.59 -25.22
C GLY A 264 0.09 -10.82 -24.44
N LEU A 265 -0.26 -12.01 -24.95
CA LEU A 265 0.19 -13.32 -24.50
C LEU A 265 0.59 -14.18 -25.69
N ARG A 266 1.74 -14.84 -25.59
CA ARG A 266 2.22 -15.83 -26.56
C ARG A 266 2.57 -17.13 -25.85
N PHE A 267 1.94 -18.23 -26.23
CA PHE A 267 2.22 -19.56 -25.71
C PHE A 267 2.97 -20.39 -26.75
N THR A 268 4.01 -21.10 -26.33
CA THR A 268 4.86 -21.94 -27.20
C THR A 268 5.25 -23.24 -26.50
N GLY A 269 5.24 -24.35 -27.24
CA GLY A 269 5.74 -25.63 -26.79
C GLY A 269 5.16 -26.77 -27.62
N GLU A 270 4.85 -27.88 -26.97
CA GLU A 270 4.32 -29.07 -27.62
C GLU A 270 3.12 -29.62 -26.85
N PHE A 271 2.19 -30.24 -27.58
CA PHE A 271 1.10 -31.03 -27.00
C PHE A 271 1.12 -32.47 -27.52
N SER A 272 0.60 -33.42 -26.75
CA SER A 272 0.52 -34.82 -27.19
C SER A 272 -0.91 -35.28 -27.48
N VAL A 273 -1.02 -36.17 -28.47
CA VAL A 273 -2.24 -36.93 -28.76
C VAL A 273 -1.95 -38.44 -28.77
N ALA A 274 -2.80 -39.20 -28.09
CA ALA A 274 -2.57 -40.64 -27.86
C ALA A 274 -2.96 -41.52 -29.06
N LYS A 275 -3.75 -40.99 -30.01
CA LYS A 275 -4.22 -41.73 -31.17
C LYS A 275 -4.10 -40.86 -32.41
N LYS A 276 -3.67 -41.48 -33.51
CA LYS A 276 -3.71 -40.87 -34.83
C LYS A 276 -5.16 -40.59 -35.26
N GLY A 277 -5.37 -39.46 -35.92
CA GLY A 277 -6.58 -39.16 -36.70
C GLY A 277 -6.89 -37.67 -36.77
N GLU A 278 -8.13 -37.32 -37.10
CA GLU A 278 -8.55 -35.93 -37.26
C GLU A 278 -8.96 -35.31 -35.92
N PHE A 279 -8.34 -34.19 -35.56
CA PHE A 279 -8.65 -33.43 -34.36
C PHE A 279 -9.24 -32.06 -34.73
N THR A 280 -10.22 -31.62 -33.95
CA THR A 280 -10.82 -30.29 -34.05
C THR A 280 -10.36 -29.45 -32.87
N PHE A 281 -9.86 -28.25 -33.16
CA PHE A 281 -9.51 -27.22 -32.20
C PHE A 281 -10.58 -26.14 -32.21
N THR A 282 -11.03 -25.68 -31.04
CA THR A 282 -11.97 -24.57 -30.90
C THR A 282 -11.32 -23.47 -30.08
N LEU A 283 -11.17 -22.28 -30.66
CA LEU A 283 -10.54 -21.11 -30.06
C LEU A 283 -11.58 -20.00 -29.90
N SER A 284 -11.75 -19.50 -28.67
CA SER A 284 -12.64 -18.39 -28.32
C SER A 284 -11.84 -17.23 -27.75
N SER A 285 -12.02 -16.02 -28.28
CA SER A 285 -11.36 -14.81 -27.76
C SER A 285 -12.18 -13.53 -27.95
N ASP A 286 -12.09 -12.59 -27.00
CA ASP A 286 -12.73 -11.26 -27.08
C ASP A 286 -12.09 -10.41 -28.18
N ASP A 287 -10.78 -10.17 -28.12
CA ASP A 287 -9.99 -9.58 -29.22
C ASP A 287 -9.20 -10.64 -30.00
N GLY A 288 -8.07 -10.27 -30.61
CA GLY A 288 -7.36 -11.08 -31.58
C GLY A 288 -6.62 -12.28 -30.98
N SER A 289 -6.82 -13.46 -31.57
CA SER A 289 -6.02 -14.66 -31.29
C SER A 289 -5.72 -15.49 -32.53
N VAL A 290 -4.58 -16.17 -32.57
CA VAL A 290 -4.18 -17.01 -33.70
C VAL A 290 -3.48 -18.27 -33.19
N LEU A 291 -3.88 -19.43 -33.74
CA LEU A 291 -3.34 -20.74 -33.40
C LEU A 291 -2.55 -21.33 -34.57
N TRP A 292 -1.31 -21.72 -34.29
CA TRP A 292 -0.46 -22.51 -35.18
C TRP A 292 -0.20 -23.88 -34.59
N ILE A 293 -0.25 -24.89 -35.44
CA ILE A 293 0.15 -26.25 -35.11
C ILE A 293 1.15 -26.72 -36.17
N GLN A 294 2.31 -27.21 -35.74
CA GLN A 294 3.42 -27.59 -36.65
C GLN A 294 3.77 -26.46 -37.65
N ASN A 295 3.87 -25.23 -37.15
CA ASN A 295 4.13 -24.00 -37.92
C ASN A 295 3.08 -23.65 -39.00
N LYS A 296 1.94 -24.36 -39.06
CA LYS A 296 0.83 -24.04 -39.95
C LYS A 296 -0.25 -23.28 -39.19
N LYS A 297 -0.62 -22.10 -39.70
CA LYS A 297 -1.74 -21.31 -39.16
C LYS A 297 -3.05 -22.11 -39.34
N LEU A 298 -3.61 -22.57 -38.23
CA LEU A 298 -4.81 -23.42 -38.21
C LEU A 298 -6.08 -22.61 -37.97
N ILE A 299 -6.05 -21.68 -37.01
CA ILE A 299 -7.15 -20.78 -36.71
C ILE A 299 -6.63 -19.35 -36.72
N ASP A 300 -7.29 -18.48 -37.47
CA ASP A 300 -7.04 -17.05 -37.49
C ASP A 300 -8.28 -16.33 -36.94
N ASN A 301 -8.21 -15.94 -35.66
CA ASN A 301 -9.21 -15.15 -34.96
C ASN A 301 -8.65 -13.77 -34.61
N ASP A 302 -7.80 -13.20 -35.46
CA ASP A 302 -7.17 -11.90 -35.21
C ASP A 302 -8.12 -10.73 -35.49
N GLY A 303 -7.86 -9.58 -34.85
CA GLY A 303 -8.62 -8.34 -34.99
C GLY A 303 -9.33 -7.88 -33.71
N ASN A 304 -9.84 -6.64 -33.73
CA ASN A 304 -10.61 -6.05 -32.63
C ASN A 304 -12.08 -6.47 -32.77
N HIS A 305 -12.59 -7.22 -31.79
CA HIS A 305 -13.98 -7.67 -31.74
C HIS A 305 -14.41 -7.93 -30.29
N GLY A 306 -15.64 -8.42 -30.08
CA GLY A 306 -16.02 -9.06 -28.81
C GLY A 306 -15.82 -10.58 -28.90
N THR A 307 -16.19 -11.36 -27.87
CA THR A 307 -15.97 -12.83 -27.88
C THR A 307 -16.46 -13.52 -29.15
N VAL A 308 -15.51 -13.98 -29.98
CA VAL A 308 -15.74 -14.77 -31.19
C VAL A 308 -15.10 -16.15 -31.02
N THR A 309 -15.82 -17.19 -31.45
CA THR A 309 -15.34 -18.58 -31.46
C THR A 309 -15.09 -19.06 -32.89
N LYS A 310 -13.89 -19.58 -33.16
CA LYS A 310 -13.52 -20.21 -34.44
C LYS A 310 -13.04 -21.65 -34.22
N ARG A 311 -13.12 -22.46 -35.27
CA ARG A 311 -12.70 -23.86 -35.27
C ARG A 311 -11.75 -24.16 -36.43
N GLY A 312 -10.83 -25.08 -36.21
CA GLY A 312 -9.93 -25.61 -37.23
C GLY A 312 -9.68 -27.10 -37.04
N THR A 313 -9.59 -27.85 -38.13
CA THR A 313 -9.33 -29.30 -38.09
C THR A 313 -7.98 -29.65 -38.70
N LEU A 314 -7.30 -30.64 -38.12
CA LEU A 314 -6.02 -31.13 -38.61
C LEU A 314 -5.88 -32.64 -38.30
N THR A 315 -5.37 -33.40 -39.26
CA THR A 315 -4.98 -34.80 -39.02
C THR A 315 -3.60 -34.84 -38.36
N LEU A 316 -3.52 -35.51 -37.21
CA LEU A 316 -2.29 -35.67 -36.44
C LEU A 316 -1.91 -37.15 -36.36
N GLU A 317 -0.60 -37.43 -36.37
CA GLU A 317 -0.07 -38.73 -35.95
C GLU A 317 -0.18 -38.88 -34.42
N SER A 318 0.07 -40.07 -33.88
CA SER A 318 0.22 -40.22 -32.42
C SER A 318 1.57 -39.67 -31.98
N GLY A 319 1.61 -38.87 -30.91
CA GLY A 319 2.85 -38.32 -30.36
C GLY A 319 2.74 -36.85 -29.99
N TRP A 320 3.90 -36.20 -29.88
CA TRP A 320 4.03 -34.77 -29.57
C TRP A 320 4.03 -33.91 -30.83
N HIS A 321 3.37 -32.75 -30.77
CA HIS A 321 3.21 -31.80 -31.87
C HIS A 321 3.44 -30.37 -31.37
N GLU A 322 4.18 -29.58 -32.15
CA GLU A 322 4.39 -28.15 -31.85
C GLU A 322 3.07 -27.37 -31.86
N ILE A 323 2.93 -26.48 -30.88
CA ILE A 323 1.82 -25.53 -30.76
C ILE A 323 2.36 -24.13 -30.45
N GLU A 324 1.80 -23.15 -31.15
CA GLU A 324 1.97 -21.73 -30.84
C GLU A 324 0.58 -21.07 -30.82
N LEU A 325 0.26 -20.38 -29.72
CA LEU A 325 -0.98 -19.63 -29.57
C LEU A 325 -0.63 -18.19 -29.22
N CYS A 326 -1.12 -17.24 -30.00
CA CYS A 326 -1.03 -15.82 -29.69
C CYS A 326 -2.41 -15.28 -29.34
N PHE A 327 -2.45 -14.34 -28.39
CA PHE A 327 -3.63 -13.59 -27.99
C PHE A 327 -3.23 -12.16 -27.61
N TRP A 328 -4.01 -11.18 -28.04
CA TRP A 328 -3.90 -9.80 -27.54
C TRP A 328 -5.28 -9.26 -27.17
N GLN A 329 -5.27 -8.35 -26.20
CA GLN A 329 -6.46 -7.69 -25.67
C GLN A 329 -6.28 -6.18 -25.74
N GLY A 330 -7.29 -5.48 -26.26
CA GLY A 330 -7.47 -4.04 -26.22
C GLY A 330 -8.16 -3.56 -24.94
N ALA A 331 -9.07 -2.60 -25.05
CA ALA A 331 -9.84 -2.10 -23.91
C ALA A 331 -11.13 -2.91 -23.70
N GLY A 332 -11.56 -3.08 -22.44
CA GLY A 332 -12.81 -3.78 -22.10
C GLY A 332 -12.60 -5.13 -21.41
N PRO A 333 -13.65 -5.96 -21.31
CA PRO A 333 -13.56 -7.34 -20.83
C PRO A 333 -12.58 -8.18 -21.66
N SER A 334 -12.12 -9.32 -21.17
CA SER A 334 -11.23 -10.19 -21.94
C SER A 334 -11.49 -11.67 -21.70
N GLU A 335 -11.41 -12.48 -22.76
CA GLU A 335 -11.59 -13.93 -22.71
C GLU A 335 -10.60 -14.60 -23.67
N LEU A 336 -10.04 -15.73 -23.25
CA LEU A 336 -9.27 -16.64 -24.09
C LEU A 336 -9.54 -18.08 -23.64
N LYS A 337 -9.95 -18.94 -24.58
CA LYS A 337 -10.14 -20.37 -24.33
C LYS A 337 -9.80 -21.20 -25.57
N LEU A 338 -9.02 -22.27 -25.38
CA LEU A 338 -8.72 -23.26 -26.41
C LEU A 338 -9.13 -24.67 -25.95
N THR A 339 -9.91 -25.37 -26.78
CA THR A 339 -10.29 -26.77 -26.56
C THR A 339 -9.96 -27.66 -27.75
N ILE A 340 -9.86 -28.96 -27.48
CA ILE A 340 -9.55 -30.02 -28.44
C ILE A 340 -10.58 -31.16 -28.33
N GLU A 341 -10.98 -31.72 -29.48
CA GLU A 341 -11.76 -32.97 -29.60
C GLU A 341 -11.20 -33.84 -30.74
N GLY A 342 -11.36 -35.17 -30.65
CA GLY A 342 -10.86 -36.09 -31.67
C GLY A 342 -10.68 -37.54 -31.18
N PRO A 343 -9.94 -38.38 -31.90
CA PRO A 343 -9.68 -39.76 -31.50
C PRO A 343 -9.12 -39.90 -30.08
N GLY A 344 -9.89 -40.53 -29.18
CA GLY A 344 -9.53 -40.66 -27.76
C GLY A 344 -9.98 -39.49 -26.88
N ILE A 345 -10.56 -38.44 -27.46
CA ILE A 345 -11.11 -37.25 -26.79
C ILE A 345 -12.54 -37.03 -27.32
N PRO A 346 -13.54 -37.79 -26.82
CA PRO A 346 -14.88 -37.84 -27.41
C PRO A 346 -15.70 -36.55 -27.27
N GLU A 347 -15.35 -35.70 -26.30
CA GLU A 347 -15.98 -34.40 -26.06
C GLU A 347 -14.91 -33.31 -25.99
N ALA A 348 -15.22 -32.14 -26.53
CA ALA A 348 -14.33 -30.98 -26.49
C ALA A 348 -13.96 -30.60 -25.06
N ARG A 349 -12.66 -30.59 -24.77
CA ARG A 349 -12.12 -30.22 -23.46
C ARG A 349 -10.83 -29.44 -23.58
N GLU A 350 -10.39 -28.87 -22.46
CA GLU A 350 -9.06 -28.29 -22.33
C GLU A 350 -7.98 -29.38 -22.26
N PHE A 351 -6.75 -29.00 -22.54
CA PHE A 351 -5.60 -29.90 -22.47
C PHE A 351 -5.32 -30.32 -21.02
N GLY A 352 -4.95 -31.59 -20.85
CA GLY A 352 -4.46 -32.10 -19.57
C GLY A 352 -3.05 -31.61 -19.28
N LYS A 353 -2.70 -31.50 -17.99
CA LYS A 353 -1.35 -31.10 -17.55
C LYS A 353 -0.21 -31.95 -18.14
N ASP A 354 -0.46 -33.24 -18.33
CA ASP A 354 0.52 -34.21 -18.84
C ASP A 354 0.52 -34.27 -20.38
N GLU A 355 -0.39 -33.53 -21.02
CA GLU A 355 -0.50 -33.43 -22.48
C GLU A 355 0.25 -32.23 -23.03
N LEU A 356 0.80 -31.35 -22.19
CA LEU A 356 1.53 -30.16 -22.58
C LEU A 356 2.96 -30.22 -22.05
N ARG A 357 3.93 -29.83 -22.88
CA ARG A 357 5.32 -29.67 -22.45
C ARG A 357 6.03 -28.57 -23.21
N SER A 358 7.17 -28.13 -22.69
CA SER A 358 8.07 -27.22 -23.37
C SER A 358 9.52 -27.53 -22.98
N ARG A 359 10.46 -27.21 -23.88
CA ARG A 359 11.88 -27.22 -23.54
C ARG A 359 12.26 -25.85 -23.02
N SER A 360 12.91 -25.79 -21.86
CA SER A 360 13.25 -24.52 -21.24
C SER A 360 14.55 -24.60 -20.49
N ARG A 361 15.21 -23.45 -20.38
CA ARG A 361 16.30 -23.29 -19.43
C ARG A 361 15.73 -23.51 -18.03
N VAL A 362 16.51 -24.13 -17.16
CA VAL A 362 16.08 -24.47 -15.80
C VAL A 362 17.14 -24.11 -14.79
N ALA A 363 16.71 -23.74 -13.58
CA ALA A 363 17.56 -23.69 -12.41
C ALA A 363 17.52 -25.06 -11.71
N ILE A 364 18.69 -25.66 -11.50
CA ILE A 364 18.81 -26.94 -10.79
C ILE A 364 19.75 -26.76 -9.59
N PRO A 365 19.27 -27.03 -8.36
CA PRO A 365 20.14 -27.14 -7.21
C PRO A 365 21.08 -28.35 -7.41
N ASN A 366 22.37 -28.08 -7.65
CA ASN A 366 23.37 -29.13 -7.84
C ASN A 366 23.73 -29.80 -6.49
N GLU A 367 22.80 -30.57 -5.91
CA GLU A 367 23.02 -31.32 -4.68
C GLU A 367 22.16 -32.59 -4.58
N PRO A 368 22.64 -33.64 -3.88
CA PRO A 368 21.87 -34.87 -3.72
C PRO A 368 20.62 -34.64 -2.87
N PRO A 369 19.54 -35.43 -3.08
CA PRO A 369 18.35 -35.37 -2.23
C PRO A 369 18.70 -35.58 -0.75
N PHE A 370 18.26 -34.65 0.10
CA PHE A 370 18.46 -34.74 1.55
C PHE A 370 17.18 -35.25 2.23
N ARG A 371 17.26 -36.44 2.82
CA ARG A 371 16.14 -37.07 3.54
C ARG A 371 16.44 -37.11 5.03
N PRO A 372 15.55 -36.61 5.90
CA PRO A 372 15.78 -36.67 7.33
C PRO A 372 15.92 -38.09 7.87
N ASP A 373 17.03 -38.34 8.56
CA ASP A 373 17.33 -39.62 9.20
C ASP A 373 16.81 -39.61 10.65
N PRO A 374 16.07 -40.64 11.11
CA PRO A 374 15.52 -40.70 12.46
C PRO A 374 16.54 -40.56 13.59
N VAL A 375 17.75 -41.12 13.42
CA VAL A 375 18.80 -41.06 14.45
C VAL A 375 19.37 -39.64 14.51
N ASN A 376 19.67 -39.07 13.35
CA ASN A 376 20.22 -37.71 13.25
C ASN A 376 19.22 -36.66 13.75
N ILE A 377 17.91 -36.83 13.51
CA ILE A 377 16.85 -35.95 14.04
C ILE A 377 16.92 -35.87 15.57
N ILE A 378 17.05 -37.02 16.25
CA ILE A 378 17.09 -37.06 17.72
C ILE A 378 18.38 -36.42 18.25
N ARG A 379 19.53 -36.70 17.62
CA ARG A 379 20.80 -36.06 18.00
C ARG A 379 20.76 -34.56 17.75
N GLY A 380 20.19 -34.14 16.63
CA GLY A 380 20.01 -32.74 16.23
C GLY A 380 19.15 -31.95 17.20
N GLY A 381 18.00 -32.48 17.62
CA GLY A 381 17.13 -31.82 18.60
C GLY A 381 17.81 -31.62 19.97
N ARG A 382 18.66 -32.56 20.38
CA ARG A 382 19.49 -32.41 21.58
C ARG A 382 20.55 -31.33 21.38
N ALA A 383 21.33 -31.41 20.30
CA ALA A 383 22.37 -30.43 19.98
C ALA A 383 21.80 -29.00 19.87
N TYR A 384 20.66 -28.84 19.21
CA TYR A 384 19.94 -27.56 19.07
C TYR A 384 19.66 -26.90 20.43
N SER A 385 19.27 -27.70 21.42
CA SER A 385 19.03 -27.20 22.78
C SER A 385 20.32 -26.99 23.57
N THR A 386 21.28 -27.92 23.46
CA THR A 386 22.56 -27.88 24.20
C THR A 386 23.42 -26.68 23.82
N TYR A 387 23.44 -26.30 22.54
CA TYR A 387 24.23 -25.17 22.04
C TYR A 387 23.42 -23.86 21.96
N GLY A 388 22.25 -23.81 22.60
CA GLY A 388 21.50 -22.58 22.82
C GLY A 388 20.79 -21.99 21.60
N CYS A 389 20.57 -22.77 20.53
CA CYS A 389 19.83 -22.29 19.35
C CYS A 389 18.40 -21.84 19.73
N ASN A 390 17.80 -22.51 20.72
CA ASN A 390 16.48 -22.20 21.28
C ASN A 390 16.41 -20.92 22.15
N ALA A 391 17.53 -20.21 22.37
CA ALA A 391 17.53 -18.86 22.95
C ALA A 391 16.97 -17.83 21.97
N CYS A 392 17.32 -18.01 20.70
CA CYS A 392 17.00 -17.10 19.62
C CYS A 392 15.86 -17.65 18.76
N HIS A 393 15.96 -18.91 18.36
CA HIS A 393 15.14 -19.52 17.32
C HIS A 393 14.14 -20.56 17.85
N GLU A 394 13.07 -20.80 17.09
CA GLU A 394 12.01 -21.71 17.50
C GLU A 394 12.40 -23.19 17.50
N PRO A 395 11.88 -24.03 18.41
CA PRO A 395 10.99 -23.67 19.51
C PRO A 395 11.77 -22.97 20.63
N LYS A 396 11.33 -21.76 21.04
CA LYS A 396 12.01 -21.06 22.13
C LYS A 396 11.95 -21.90 23.41
N ALA A 397 13.09 -22.04 24.06
CA ALA A 397 13.15 -22.41 25.47
C ALA A 397 13.46 -21.15 26.29
N ARG A 398 13.44 -21.24 27.62
CA ARG A 398 14.03 -20.20 28.47
C ARG A 398 15.48 -20.58 28.80
N PRO A 399 16.49 -20.19 28.02
CA PRO A 399 17.86 -20.14 28.52
C PRO A 399 18.00 -18.86 29.34
N MET A 400 17.90 -18.97 30.66
CA MET A 400 18.28 -17.87 31.55
C MET A 400 19.72 -18.09 31.99
N ARG A 401 20.64 -17.33 31.39
CA ARG A 401 21.94 -17.05 32.00
C ARG A 401 21.75 -16.01 33.11
N LYS A 402 22.85 -15.67 33.81
CA LYS A 402 22.88 -14.61 34.81
C LYS A 402 22.17 -13.35 34.31
N ALA A 403 21.42 -12.69 35.18
CA ALA A 403 20.79 -11.41 34.83
C ALA A 403 21.88 -10.38 34.44
N TRP A 404 21.53 -9.39 33.62
CA TRP A 404 22.49 -8.36 33.18
C TRP A 404 23.22 -7.72 34.37
N SER A 405 22.49 -7.43 35.45
CA SER A 405 23.01 -6.87 36.71
C SER A 405 23.96 -7.78 37.49
N GLU A 406 24.06 -9.06 37.12
CA GLU A 406 24.90 -10.07 37.78
C GLU A 406 26.14 -10.45 36.93
N LEU A 407 26.28 -9.82 35.76
CA LEU A 407 27.42 -10.03 34.89
C LEU A 407 28.65 -9.28 35.43
N THR A 408 29.82 -9.90 35.26
CA THR A 408 31.10 -9.37 35.71
C THR A 408 32.12 -9.51 34.58
N ALA A 409 32.98 -8.51 34.40
CA ALA A 409 34.07 -8.61 33.43
C ALA A 409 35.01 -9.79 33.79
N SER A 410 35.23 -10.69 32.84
CA SER A 410 36.07 -11.89 32.96
C SER A 410 36.81 -12.13 31.65
N ALA A 411 38.07 -12.57 31.74
CA ALA A 411 38.89 -12.90 30.57
C ALA A 411 38.41 -14.16 29.82
N ASP A 412 37.68 -15.05 30.51
CA ASP A 412 36.94 -16.15 29.87
C ASP A 412 35.47 -15.70 29.72
N SER A 413 35.12 -15.15 28.56
CA SER A 413 33.77 -14.64 28.29
C SER A 413 33.29 -14.95 26.87
N CYS A 414 32.07 -14.54 26.53
CA CYS A 414 31.53 -14.70 25.18
C CYS A 414 32.00 -13.58 24.22
N VAL A 415 32.70 -12.57 24.74
CA VAL A 415 33.18 -11.39 23.99
C VAL A 415 34.71 -11.30 23.95
N GLU A 416 35.40 -12.09 24.77
CA GLU A 416 36.86 -12.16 24.87
C GLU A 416 37.29 -13.58 25.26
N GLY A 417 38.37 -14.07 24.66
CA GLY A 417 38.94 -15.38 24.99
C GLY A 417 38.21 -16.54 24.30
N SER A 418 38.12 -17.69 24.98
CA SER A 418 37.42 -18.87 24.49
C SER A 418 36.03 -18.99 25.10
N SER A 419 35.01 -19.12 24.24
CA SER A 419 33.62 -19.19 24.66
C SER A 419 33.36 -20.38 25.60
N PRO A 420 32.75 -20.18 26.79
CA PRO A 420 32.44 -21.29 27.69
C PRO A 420 31.52 -22.32 27.03
N LEU A 421 31.63 -23.59 27.39
CA LEU A 421 30.82 -24.67 26.82
C LEU A 421 29.32 -24.34 26.81
N GLY A 422 28.68 -24.48 25.64
CA GLY A 422 27.26 -24.16 25.45
C GLY A 422 26.95 -22.65 25.37
N SER A 423 27.98 -21.81 25.25
CA SER A 423 27.86 -20.38 24.95
C SER A 423 28.22 -20.14 23.49
N PRO A 424 27.48 -19.26 22.80
CA PRO A 424 27.86 -18.88 21.46
C PRO A 424 29.06 -17.93 21.53
N GLY A 425 29.93 -18.00 20.52
CA GLY A 425 31.04 -17.06 20.38
C GLY A 425 30.67 -15.85 19.53
N TYR A 426 31.05 -14.67 20.02
CA TYR A 426 30.97 -13.41 19.29
C TYR A 426 32.38 -12.95 18.92
N GLU A 427 32.52 -12.36 17.74
CA GLU A 427 33.77 -11.76 17.30
C GLU A 427 33.64 -10.24 17.37
N PHE A 428 34.27 -9.67 18.37
CA PHE A 428 34.45 -8.23 18.50
C PHE A 428 35.95 -7.94 18.41
N ASP A 429 36.32 -6.79 17.85
CA ASP A 429 37.68 -6.31 18.01
C ASP A 429 37.99 -6.01 19.49
N ALA A 430 39.26 -6.00 19.85
CA ALA A 430 39.68 -5.85 21.24
C ALA A 430 39.14 -4.57 21.92
N LYS A 431 38.94 -3.48 21.17
CA LYS A 431 38.42 -2.21 21.72
C LYS A 431 36.94 -2.33 22.00
N MET A 432 36.19 -2.92 21.09
CA MET A 432 34.76 -3.17 21.26
C MET A 432 34.50 -4.16 22.39
N SER A 433 35.27 -5.25 22.48
CA SER A 433 35.21 -6.19 23.61
C SER A 433 35.41 -5.47 24.94
N GLN A 434 36.45 -4.64 25.05
CA GLN A 434 36.72 -3.86 26.26
C GLN A 434 35.56 -2.91 26.59
N ALA A 435 35.04 -2.16 25.61
CA ALA A 435 33.93 -1.23 25.82
C ALA A 435 32.64 -1.93 26.27
N ILE A 436 32.37 -3.14 25.76
CA ILE A 436 31.25 -3.99 26.21
C ILE A 436 31.48 -4.45 27.65
N LEU A 437 32.69 -4.89 28.00
CA LEU A 437 33.02 -5.35 29.35
C LEU A 437 32.94 -4.23 30.38
N GLU A 438 33.34 -3.00 30.02
CA GLU A 438 33.18 -1.81 30.84
C GLU A 438 31.70 -1.53 31.13
N LEU A 439 30.84 -1.58 30.11
CA LEU A 439 29.37 -1.43 30.26
C LEU A 439 28.72 -2.49 31.14
N VAL A 440 29.21 -3.73 31.07
CA VAL A 440 28.73 -4.84 31.91
C VAL A 440 29.04 -4.59 33.39
N GLY A 441 30.13 -3.88 33.70
CA GLY A 441 30.53 -3.54 35.06
C GLY A 441 29.81 -2.36 35.70
N GLU A 442 29.00 -1.61 34.93
CA GLU A 442 28.35 -0.37 35.41
C GLU A 442 27.04 -0.65 36.18
N PRO A 443 26.93 -0.22 37.46
CA PRO A 443 25.77 -0.52 38.31
C PRO A 443 24.49 0.27 37.92
N LEU A 444 24.62 1.37 37.18
CA LEU A 444 23.51 2.18 36.68
C LEU A 444 23.79 2.62 35.25
N LEU A 445 22.95 2.17 34.31
CA LEU A 445 23.00 2.62 32.93
C LEU A 445 22.24 3.94 32.80
N PRO A 446 22.73 4.92 32.03
CA PRO A 446 21.99 6.14 31.77
C PRO A 446 20.70 5.81 31.01
N VAL A 447 19.60 6.45 31.40
CA VAL A 447 18.36 6.45 30.61
C VAL A 447 18.68 7.13 29.29
N SER A 448 18.42 6.44 28.18
CA SER A 448 18.61 7.04 26.87
C SER A 448 17.50 8.08 26.61
N GLU A 449 17.90 9.30 26.25
CA GLU A 449 16.96 10.34 25.82
C GLU A 449 16.05 9.84 24.69
N PRO A 450 14.76 10.21 24.62
CA PRO A 450 13.83 9.74 23.60
C PRO A 450 14.34 9.89 22.15
N GLY A 451 15.02 10.99 21.84
CA GLY A 451 15.69 11.19 20.54
C GLY A 451 16.72 10.11 20.20
N MET A 452 17.52 9.68 21.18
CA MET A 452 18.51 8.62 21.02
C MET A 452 17.84 7.25 20.83
N GLN A 453 16.79 6.97 21.61
CA GLN A 453 16.01 5.74 21.45
C GLN A 453 15.37 5.66 20.05
N ALA A 454 14.84 6.78 19.54
CA ALA A 454 14.31 6.85 18.18
C ALA A 454 15.40 6.55 17.15
N ASN A 455 16.59 7.14 17.28
CA ASN A 455 17.72 6.89 16.37
C ASN A 455 18.16 5.42 16.35
N TRP A 456 18.22 4.76 17.52
CA TRP A 456 18.47 3.33 17.57
C TRP A 456 17.34 2.53 16.94
N ARG A 457 16.08 2.85 17.23
CA ARG A 457 14.94 2.08 16.72
C ARG A 457 14.81 2.14 15.20
N VAL A 458 14.99 3.31 14.60
CA VAL A 458 15.00 3.45 13.12
C VAL A 458 16.27 2.87 12.50
N GLY A 459 17.40 2.89 13.23
CA GLY A 459 18.64 2.24 12.82
C GLY A 459 18.54 0.71 12.80
N ASP A 460 17.93 0.12 13.83
CA ASP A 460 17.72 -1.33 13.96
C ASP A 460 16.81 -1.88 12.84
N ALA A 461 15.82 -1.08 12.44
CA ALA A 461 14.91 -1.37 11.32
C ALA A 461 15.54 -1.06 9.93
N GLY A 462 16.75 -0.50 9.89
CA GLY A 462 17.46 -0.19 8.65
C GLY A 462 16.96 1.06 7.90
N CYS A 463 16.10 1.88 8.50
CA CYS A 463 15.56 3.07 7.86
C CYS A 463 16.65 4.08 7.46
N LEU A 464 17.74 4.13 8.24
CA LEU A 464 18.87 5.05 8.03
C LEU A 464 19.70 4.74 6.77
N SER A 465 19.48 3.59 6.11
CA SER A 465 20.09 3.30 4.79
C SER A 465 19.59 4.24 3.69
N CYS A 466 18.37 4.76 3.86
CA CYS A 466 17.66 5.58 2.89
C CYS A 466 17.33 6.97 3.45
N HIS A 467 17.03 7.05 4.74
CA HIS A 467 16.58 8.26 5.41
C HIS A 467 17.66 8.89 6.27
N VAL A 468 17.58 10.21 6.42
CA VAL A 468 18.39 10.96 7.38
C VAL A 468 17.56 11.28 8.61
N ARG A 469 18.13 11.07 9.80
CA ARG A 469 17.60 11.56 11.08
C ARG A 469 18.72 12.12 11.95
N ASP A 470 18.60 13.38 12.30
CA ASP A 470 19.45 14.12 13.23
C ASP A 470 20.93 14.10 12.77
N GLY A 471 21.11 14.18 11.46
CA GLY A 471 22.41 14.06 10.79
C GLY A 471 22.93 12.64 10.61
N LEU A 472 22.22 11.62 11.11
CA LEU A 472 22.58 10.21 10.96
C LEU A 472 21.91 9.59 9.73
N GLY A 473 22.63 8.72 9.03
CA GLY A 473 22.12 7.95 7.90
C GLY A 473 22.13 8.70 6.57
N GLY A 474 21.24 8.27 5.67
CA GLY A 474 21.16 8.72 4.29
C GLY A 474 22.04 7.89 3.35
N PRO A 475 21.70 7.85 2.05
CA PRO A 475 22.47 7.08 1.08
C PRO A 475 23.83 7.73 0.81
N ASP A 476 24.89 6.92 0.83
CA ASP A 476 26.22 7.34 0.37
C ASP A 476 26.21 7.76 -1.12
N GLN A 477 27.30 8.37 -1.60
CA GLN A 477 27.35 8.90 -2.96
C GLN A 477 27.00 7.88 -4.06
N LYS A 478 27.40 6.61 -3.89
CA LYS A 478 27.11 5.55 -4.86
C LYS A 478 25.63 5.18 -4.82
N LYS A 479 25.08 4.93 -3.63
CA LYS A 479 23.66 4.59 -3.45
C LYS A 479 22.74 5.75 -3.85
N ASN A 480 23.16 6.98 -3.59
CA ASN A 480 22.41 8.19 -3.89
C ASN A 480 22.11 8.29 -5.39
N SER A 481 23.03 7.86 -6.26
CA SER A 481 22.82 7.83 -7.72
C SER A 481 21.75 6.84 -8.19
N LEU A 482 21.38 5.86 -7.38
CA LEU A 482 20.36 4.85 -7.69
C LEU A 482 18.94 5.35 -7.44
N PHE A 483 18.78 6.43 -6.67
CA PHE A 483 17.48 7.04 -6.42
C PHE A 483 17.10 7.90 -7.63
N THR A 484 16.11 7.44 -8.38
CA THR A 484 15.60 8.09 -9.59
C THR A 484 14.18 8.64 -9.40
N GLY A 485 13.83 9.62 -10.22
CA GLY A 485 12.54 10.27 -10.24
C GLY A 485 12.51 11.41 -11.26
N THR A 486 11.63 12.39 -11.07
CA THR A 486 11.56 13.53 -11.99
C THR A 486 12.74 14.50 -11.80
N ALA A 487 13.43 14.81 -12.90
CA ALA A 487 14.56 15.73 -12.91
C ALA A 487 14.16 17.15 -12.47
N GLU A 488 12.93 17.57 -12.81
CA GLU A 488 12.39 18.89 -12.50
C GLU A 488 12.31 19.16 -10.99
N LEU A 489 12.16 18.10 -10.18
CA LEU A 489 12.12 18.19 -8.72
C LEU A 489 13.48 17.89 -8.05
N GLY A 490 14.56 17.66 -8.80
CA GLY A 490 15.90 17.40 -8.25
C GLY A 490 15.89 16.36 -7.12
N ASP A 491 16.58 16.64 -6.01
CA ASP A 491 16.65 15.75 -4.85
C ASP A 491 15.27 15.51 -4.20
N GLU A 492 14.35 16.47 -4.25
CA GLU A 492 12.98 16.29 -3.73
C GLU A 492 12.17 15.28 -4.55
N GLY A 493 12.52 15.14 -5.83
CA GLY A 493 11.89 14.26 -6.81
C GLY A 493 12.35 12.81 -6.74
N ARG A 494 13.47 12.54 -6.06
CA ARG A 494 14.13 11.22 -6.09
C ARG A 494 14.47 10.66 -4.71
N LEU A 495 14.82 11.49 -3.73
CA LEU A 495 15.28 11.01 -2.42
C LEU A 495 14.13 10.76 -1.42
N PRO A 496 14.29 9.79 -0.50
CA PRO A 496 13.40 9.62 0.66
C PRO A 496 13.35 10.87 1.56
N PRO A 497 12.23 11.12 2.27
CA PRO A 497 12.12 12.26 3.17
C PRO A 497 13.04 12.12 4.39
N TRP A 498 13.37 13.24 5.03
CA TRP A 498 14.02 13.20 6.34
C TRP A 498 13.05 12.73 7.43
N LEU A 499 13.59 12.04 8.43
CA LEU A 499 12.83 11.57 9.60
C LEU A 499 12.99 12.49 10.82
N THR A 500 13.87 13.49 10.76
CA THR A 500 13.96 14.52 11.82
C THR A 500 12.67 15.32 11.88
N GLY A 501 12.08 15.42 13.09
CA GLY A 501 10.86 16.19 13.33
C GLY A 501 9.60 15.60 12.68
N VAL A 502 9.64 14.37 12.16
CA VAL A 502 8.50 13.73 11.51
C VAL A 502 7.32 13.52 12.46
N GLY A 503 7.60 13.27 13.75
CA GLY A 503 6.60 13.16 14.81
C GLY A 503 5.85 14.46 15.09
N ASN A 504 6.45 15.63 14.81
CA ASN A 504 5.77 16.93 14.85
C ASN A 504 5.06 17.28 13.55
N LYS A 505 5.46 16.64 12.44
CA LYS A 505 4.91 16.88 11.11
C LYS A 505 3.65 16.09 10.84
N LEU A 506 3.72 14.77 11.01
CA LEU A 506 2.69 13.83 10.61
C LEU A 506 1.84 13.40 11.81
N ARG A 507 0.57 13.07 11.57
CA ARG A 507 -0.26 12.38 12.55
C ARG A 507 0.28 10.97 12.82
N SER A 508 0.13 10.45 14.03
CA SER A 508 0.74 9.17 14.44
C SER A 508 0.26 8.01 13.54
N GLU A 509 -1.03 8.00 13.21
CA GLU A 509 -1.69 6.99 12.37
C GLU A 509 -1.12 7.01 10.94
N VAL A 510 -0.65 8.17 10.49
CA VAL A 510 -0.07 8.37 9.15
C VAL A 510 1.38 7.88 9.13
N ILE A 511 2.15 8.14 10.19
CA ILE A 511 3.50 7.56 10.32
C ILE A 511 3.40 6.03 10.33
N HIS A 512 2.50 5.51 11.18
CA HIS A 512 2.22 4.08 11.29
C HIS A 512 1.86 3.45 9.94
N SER A 513 0.80 3.93 9.28
CA SER A 513 0.34 3.38 7.99
C SER A 513 1.38 3.53 6.88
N THR A 514 2.16 4.61 6.87
CA THR A 514 3.26 4.78 5.90
C THR A 514 4.31 3.67 6.04
N ILE A 515 4.70 3.34 7.27
CA ILE A 515 5.71 2.31 7.57
C ILE A 515 5.13 0.90 7.37
N ALA A 516 3.88 0.66 7.79
CA ALA A 516 3.24 -0.65 7.69
C ALA A 516 2.92 -1.05 6.24
N GLN A 517 2.59 -0.08 5.39
CA GLN A 517 2.08 -0.35 4.03
C GLN A 517 3.04 0.09 2.91
N GLY A 518 4.14 0.78 3.22
CA GLY A 518 5.03 1.34 2.20
C GLY A 518 4.35 2.42 1.35
N LEU A 519 3.48 3.24 1.97
CA LEU A 519 2.51 4.08 1.29
C LEU A 519 3.18 5.12 0.36
N LYS A 520 2.85 5.09 -0.93
CA LYS A 520 3.44 5.98 -1.95
C LYS A 520 2.55 7.20 -2.20
N VAL A 521 2.93 8.34 -1.61
CA VAL A 521 2.27 9.65 -1.86
C VAL A 521 3.00 10.52 -2.90
N ARG A 522 4.17 10.08 -3.37
CA ARG A 522 4.98 10.75 -4.39
C ARG A 522 5.07 9.85 -5.62
N PRO A 523 4.16 9.99 -6.60
CA PRO A 523 4.10 9.06 -7.74
C PRO A 523 5.40 9.08 -8.57
N TYR A 524 6.08 10.22 -8.61
CA TYR A 524 7.31 10.48 -9.38
C TYR A 524 8.61 9.90 -8.78
N VAL A 525 8.61 9.39 -7.53
CA VAL A 525 9.78 8.70 -6.97
C VAL A 525 9.72 7.23 -7.38
N VAL A 526 10.76 6.71 -8.03
CA VAL A 526 10.77 5.31 -8.51
C VAL A 526 11.04 4.33 -7.37
N THR A 527 11.99 4.65 -6.49
CA THR A 527 12.32 3.84 -5.32
C THR A 527 11.12 3.66 -4.39
N ARG A 528 10.87 2.43 -3.95
CA ARG A 528 9.68 2.07 -3.16
C ARG A 528 10.02 2.08 -1.67
N MET A 529 9.14 2.69 -0.87
CA MET A 529 9.23 2.60 0.58
C MET A 529 8.91 1.16 0.99
N PRO A 530 9.77 0.46 1.74
CA PRO A 530 9.46 -0.87 2.24
C PRO A 530 8.30 -0.83 3.25
N ALA A 531 7.49 -1.88 3.25
CA ALA A 531 6.51 -2.18 4.28
C ALA A 531 7.18 -2.98 5.41
N TYR A 532 6.75 -2.75 6.66
CA TYR A 532 7.29 -3.39 7.86
C TYR A 532 6.19 -4.10 8.67
N PRO A 533 6.53 -5.05 9.56
CA PRO A 533 5.55 -5.71 10.43
C PRO A 533 4.73 -4.72 11.25
N GLU A 534 3.44 -4.99 11.46
CA GLU A 534 2.48 -4.09 12.12
C GLU A 534 2.98 -3.60 13.50
N GLY A 535 3.40 -4.53 14.37
CA GLY A 535 3.88 -4.18 15.71
C GLY A 535 5.15 -3.33 15.70
N LEU A 536 6.06 -3.57 14.76
CA LEU A 536 7.26 -2.75 14.56
C LEU A 536 6.90 -1.35 14.07
N SER A 537 5.97 -1.26 13.13
CA SER A 537 5.50 0.01 12.56
C SER A 537 4.87 0.89 13.63
N HIS A 538 4.06 0.31 14.52
CA HIS A 538 3.42 1.01 15.63
C HIS A 538 4.45 1.51 16.65
N ASP A 539 5.40 0.66 17.02
CA ASP A 539 6.53 1.03 17.89
C ASP A 539 7.33 2.22 17.35
N ILE A 540 7.68 2.19 16.05
CA ILE A 540 8.46 3.26 15.41
C ILE A 540 7.64 4.56 15.36
N ALA A 541 6.35 4.49 15.04
CA ALA A 541 5.50 5.67 15.03
C ALA A 541 5.46 6.36 16.40
N ASN A 542 5.22 5.58 17.47
CA ASN A 542 5.16 6.11 18.83
C ASN A 542 6.49 6.70 19.29
N ILE A 543 7.62 6.04 19.00
CA ILE A 543 8.93 6.52 19.44
C ILE A 543 9.34 7.81 18.71
N LEU A 544 9.00 7.94 17.42
CA LEU A 544 9.26 9.17 16.67
C LEU A 544 8.40 10.33 17.16
N VAL A 545 7.12 10.09 17.48
CA VAL A 545 6.24 11.11 18.06
C VAL A 545 6.73 11.54 19.44
N ALA A 546 7.13 10.59 20.29
CA ALA A 546 7.67 10.90 21.61
C ALA A 546 8.97 11.71 21.52
N ALA A 547 9.90 11.28 20.66
CA ALA A 547 11.19 11.93 20.47
C ALA A 547 11.09 13.34 19.90
N ASP A 548 10.22 13.54 18.91
CA ASP A 548 10.12 14.84 18.25
C ASP A 548 9.27 15.82 19.06
N ASN A 549 8.40 15.34 19.95
CA ASN A 549 7.60 16.16 20.86
C ASN A 549 8.31 16.45 22.19
N GLU A 550 9.65 16.45 22.22
CA GLU A 550 10.45 16.80 23.39
C GLU A 550 11.31 18.04 23.12
N PRO A 551 11.10 19.17 23.84
CA PRO A 551 10.05 19.38 24.85
C PRO A 551 8.64 19.41 24.22
N PRO A 552 7.57 19.15 25.00
CA PRO A 552 6.19 19.14 24.51
C PRO A 552 5.84 20.41 23.74
N VAL A 553 5.38 20.22 22.51
CA VAL A 553 4.96 21.31 21.63
C VAL A 553 3.47 21.57 21.85
N PRO A 554 3.05 22.82 22.19
CA PRO A 554 1.64 23.16 22.34
C PRO A 554 0.86 22.87 21.05
N ASP A 555 -0.33 22.31 21.21
CA ASP A 555 -1.22 22.03 20.07
C ASP A 555 -1.70 23.33 19.40
N HIS A 556 -2.01 23.26 18.11
CA HIS A 556 -2.60 24.35 17.32
C HIS A 556 -3.80 23.78 16.57
N ALA A 557 -5.00 24.27 16.87
CA ALA A 557 -6.23 23.83 16.23
C ALA A 557 -6.98 25.07 15.71
N PRO A 558 -6.88 25.37 14.41
CA PRO A 558 -7.60 26.49 13.81
C PRO A 558 -9.10 26.38 14.04
N ALA A 559 -9.73 27.45 14.51
CA ALA A 559 -11.17 27.50 14.69
C ALA A 559 -11.89 27.49 13.34
N PHE A 560 -12.95 26.68 13.21
CA PHE A 560 -13.76 26.69 12.00
C PHE A 560 -14.63 27.95 11.90
N SER A 561 -14.59 28.63 10.76
CA SER A 561 -15.60 29.62 10.37
C SER A 561 -15.82 29.61 8.86
N LEU A 562 -17.01 30.01 8.41
CA LEU A 562 -17.31 30.12 6.97
C LEU A 562 -16.46 31.21 6.30
N ASP A 563 -16.15 32.28 7.02
CA ASP A 563 -15.29 33.36 6.53
C ASP A 563 -13.84 32.86 6.33
N ALA A 564 -13.29 32.13 7.30
CA ALA A 564 -11.96 31.51 7.20
C ALA A 564 -11.91 30.51 6.04
N ARG A 565 -12.94 29.67 5.87
CA ARG A 565 -13.00 28.75 4.73
C ARG A 565 -13.05 29.49 3.39
N THR A 566 -13.83 30.55 3.28
CA THR A 566 -13.97 31.34 2.04
C THR A 566 -12.65 32.02 1.71
N ALA A 567 -12.01 32.64 2.70
CA ALA A 567 -10.67 33.20 2.57
C ALA A 567 -9.65 32.13 2.14
N GLY A 568 -9.67 30.95 2.75
CA GLY A 568 -8.78 29.84 2.39
C GLY A 568 -8.98 29.34 0.96
N HIS A 569 -10.22 29.25 0.48
CA HIS A 569 -10.54 28.89 -0.89
C HIS A 569 -9.99 29.90 -1.90
N GLN A 570 -10.13 31.19 -1.60
CA GLN A 570 -9.55 32.27 -2.39
C GLN A 570 -8.02 32.23 -2.40
N LEU A 571 -7.40 32.05 -1.22
CA LEU A 571 -5.94 32.01 -1.05
C LEU A 571 -5.27 30.86 -1.81
N VAL A 572 -5.91 29.70 -1.92
CA VAL A 572 -5.36 28.53 -2.65
C VAL A 572 -5.48 28.67 -4.18
N GLY A 573 -6.50 29.38 -4.67
CA GLY A 573 -6.80 29.53 -6.10
C GLY A 573 -5.99 30.62 -6.81
N ILE A 574 -6.37 30.92 -8.05
CA ILE A 574 -5.68 31.93 -8.90
C ILE A 574 -5.78 33.38 -8.40
N GLU A 575 -6.70 33.66 -7.47
CA GLU A 575 -6.90 34.97 -6.86
C GLU A 575 -6.03 35.20 -5.62
N GLY A 576 -5.38 34.14 -5.13
CA GLY A 576 -4.50 34.14 -3.97
C GLY A 576 -3.05 33.80 -4.32
N PHE A 577 -2.44 32.91 -3.54
CA PHE A 577 -1.06 32.46 -3.70
C PHE A 577 -0.85 31.48 -4.88
N ARG A 578 -1.92 31.14 -5.61
CA ARG A 578 -1.87 30.30 -6.81
C ARG A 578 -1.25 28.92 -6.55
N CYS A 579 -1.56 28.30 -5.41
CA CYS A 579 -0.99 27.02 -5.00
C CYS A 579 -1.20 25.90 -6.04
N ILE A 580 -2.32 25.98 -6.77
CA ILE A 580 -2.71 25.04 -7.83
C ILE A 580 -1.86 25.11 -9.11
N ASP A 581 -1.00 26.13 -9.26
CA ASP A 581 -0.06 26.18 -10.39
C ASP A 581 1.03 25.09 -10.24
N CYS A 582 1.33 24.67 -9.00
CA CYS A 582 2.34 23.65 -8.69
C CYS A 582 1.77 22.39 -8.03
N HIS A 583 0.66 22.48 -7.30
CA HIS A 583 0.11 21.35 -6.56
C HIS A 583 -1.09 20.71 -7.25
N THR A 584 -1.14 19.37 -7.23
CA THR A 584 -2.37 18.62 -7.53
C THR A 584 -3.46 18.94 -6.52
N PHE A 585 -4.72 18.85 -6.93
CA PHE A 585 -5.86 18.96 -6.03
C PHE A 585 -6.92 17.90 -6.32
N ALA A 586 -7.17 17.01 -5.36
CA ALA A 586 -8.14 15.92 -5.46
C ALA A 586 -7.97 15.11 -6.76
N GLY A 587 -6.73 14.70 -7.06
CA GLY A 587 -6.35 13.95 -8.26
C GLY A 587 -6.26 14.76 -9.56
N GLN A 588 -6.58 16.05 -9.56
CA GLN A 588 -6.45 16.92 -10.73
C GLN A 588 -5.05 17.54 -10.78
N ASN A 589 -4.33 17.26 -11.87
CA ASN A 589 -2.95 17.73 -12.05
C ASN A 589 -2.88 19.26 -12.19
N SER A 590 -1.79 19.83 -11.69
CA SER A 590 -1.35 21.18 -12.05
C SER A 590 -0.91 21.25 -13.51
N LEU A 591 -0.69 22.48 -14.01
CA LEU A 591 -0.18 22.71 -15.37
C LEU A 591 1.28 22.24 -15.58
N GLY A 592 2.07 22.13 -14.50
CA GLY A 592 3.43 21.58 -14.49
C GLY A 592 3.55 20.24 -13.76
N GLU A 593 4.77 19.72 -13.62
CA GLU A 593 5.07 18.48 -12.87
C GLU A 593 4.53 18.60 -11.43
N PRO A 594 3.55 17.77 -11.03
CA PRO A 594 2.75 18.07 -9.85
C PRO A 594 3.51 17.81 -8.54
N ALA A 595 3.50 18.80 -7.67
CA ALA A 595 3.77 18.64 -6.24
C ALA A 595 2.61 17.92 -5.54
N TYR A 596 2.74 17.72 -4.22
CA TYR A 596 1.78 16.97 -3.41
C TYR A 596 0.32 17.39 -3.62
N ASP A 597 -0.61 16.42 -3.61
CA ASP A 597 -2.04 16.71 -3.60
C ASP A 597 -2.44 17.46 -2.31
N LEU A 598 -2.97 18.67 -2.44
CA LEU A 598 -3.40 19.48 -1.30
C LEU A 598 -4.61 18.88 -0.58
N ALA A 599 -5.44 18.11 -1.28
CA ALA A 599 -6.66 17.52 -0.72
C ALA A 599 -6.38 16.41 0.31
N ILE A 600 -5.15 15.91 0.40
CA ILE A 600 -4.76 14.91 1.42
C ILE A 600 -3.95 15.53 2.56
N MET A 601 -3.75 16.85 2.58
CA MET A 601 -2.78 17.46 3.46
C MET A 601 -3.25 17.45 4.94
N ALA A 602 -4.51 17.79 5.19
CA ALA A 602 -5.06 17.88 6.55
C ALA A 602 -5.26 16.50 7.23
N SER A 603 -5.47 15.44 6.43
CA SER A 603 -5.53 14.06 6.94
C SER A 603 -4.15 13.51 7.30
N ARG A 604 -3.06 14.17 6.85
CA ARG A 604 -1.68 13.70 7.02
C ARG A 604 -0.88 14.53 8.00
N LEU A 605 -0.95 15.85 7.87
CA LEU A 605 -0.15 16.81 8.62
C LEU A 605 -0.82 17.18 9.94
N LYS A 606 -0.02 17.70 10.88
CA LYS A 606 -0.51 18.42 12.06
C LYS A 606 -0.69 19.91 11.72
N PRO A 607 -1.77 20.58 12.18
CA PRO A 607 -2.04 21.98 11.82
C PRO A 607 -0.90 22.92 12.22
N ARG A 608 -0.31 22.70 13.40
CA ARG A 608 0.86 23.47 13.84
C ARG A 608 2.03 23.41 12.87
N TRP A 609 2.39 22.21 12.40
CA TRP A 609 3.50 22.05 11.48
C TRP A 609 3.20 22.74 10.15
N PHE A 610 1.95 22.67 9.68
CA PHE A 610 1.53 23.41 8.49
C PHE A 610 1.71 24.92 8.69
N LEU A 611 1.23 25.48 9.80
CA LEU A 611 1.43 26.90 10.14
C LEU A 611 2.90 27.31 10.07
N GLU A 612 3.77 26.56 10.74
CA GLU A 612 5.20 26.86 10.78
C GLU A 612 5.88 26.66 9.41
N TYR A 613 5.45 25.66 8.63
CA TYR A 613 5.96 25.40 7.28
C TYR A 613 5.58 26.51 6.30
N MET A 614 4.35 27.01 6.34
CA MET A 614 3.90 28.09 5.45
C MET A 614 4.63 29.41 5.73
N LYS A 615 4.95 29.69 7.00
CA LYS A 615 5.73 30.88 7.41
C LYS A 615 7.17 30.84 6.92
N ASP A 616 7.81 29.67 7.00
CA ASP A 616 9.20 29.51 6.60
C ASP A 616 9.49 28.10 6.07
N PRO A 617 9.21 27.85 4.77
CA PRO A 617 9.43 26.53 4.18
C PRO A 617 10.91 26.10 4.20
N GLN A 618 11.84 27.04 4.07
CA GLN A 618 13.27 26.75 3.96
C GLN A 618 13.87 26.28 5.29
N SER A 619 13.45 26.84 6.43
CA SER A 619 13.94 26.35 7.73
C SER A 619 13.44 24.95 8.08
N LYS A 620 12.23 24.60 7.62
CA LYS A 620 11.66 23.27 7.83
C LYS A 620 12.17 22.22 6.85
N ARG A 621 12.49 22.63 5.62
CA ARG A 621 13.04 21.76 4.58
C ARG A 621 14.01 22.54 3.68
N PRO A 622 15.30 22.54 4.02
CA PRO A 622 16.31 23.20 3.20
C PRO A 622 16.31 22.70 1.76
N GLY A 623 16.36 23.62 0.79
CA GLY A 623 16.38 23.29 -0.63
C GLY A 623 15.00 22.98 -1.23
N THR A 624 13.91 23.24 -0.49
CA THR A 624 12.56 23.07 -1.02
C THR A 624 12.22 24.10 -2.08
N ARG A 625 11.42 23.73 -3.09
CA ARG A 625 10.93 24.67 -4.11
C ARG A 625 9.78 25.56 -3.64
N MET A 626 9.16 25.25 -2.49
CA MET A 626 8.05 26.05 -1.98
C MET A 626 8.52 27.49 -1.66
N PRO A 627 7.92 28.52 -2.28
CA PRO A 627 8.27 29.91 -2.01
C PRO A 627 7.83 30.34 -0.60
N THR A 628 8.54 31.30 -0.02
CA THR A 628 8.07 32.05 1.14
C THR A 628 7.11 33.14 0.68
N PHE A 629 5.89 33.16 1.23
CA PHE A 629 4.85 34.12 0.85
C PHE A 629 4.56 35.18 1.91
N TRP A 630 4.82 34.89 3.18
CA TRP A 630 4.60 35.81 4.30
C TRP A 630 5.92 36.38 4.77
N PHE A 631 6.08 37.69 4.64
CA PHE A 631 7.28 38.42 5.05
C PHE A 631 6.95 39.29 6.27
N PRO A 632 7.86 39.45 7.25
CA PRO A 632 7.58 40.19 8.48
C PRO A 632 7.09 41.64 8.26
N ASP A 633 7.56 42.29 7.20
CA ASP A 633 7.28 43.70 6.91
C ASP A 633 6.26 43.91 5.77
N PHE A 634 5.66 42.84 5.24
CA PHE A 634 4.80 42.90 4.06
C PHE A 634 3.75 41.78 4.00
N ALA A 635 2.47 42.15 3.97
CA ALA A 635 1.36 41.24 3.69
C ALA A 635 0.95 41.33 2.22
N MET A 636 0.96 40.20 1.50
CA MET A 636 0.59 40.14 0.08
C MET A 636 -0.90 40.40 -0.15
N PHE A 637 -1.75 40.03 0.82
CA PHE A 637 -3.20 40.21 0.79
C PHE A 637 -3.67 40.99 2.02
N PRO A 638 -3.41 42.30 2.13
CA PRO A 638 -3.72 43.08 3.33
C PRO A 638 -5.22 43.24 3.59
N ASP A 639 -6.04 43.19 2.54
CA ASP A 639 -7.50 43.32 2.64
C ASP A 639 -8.19 42.03 3.09
N LEU A 640 -7.49 40.89 3.07
CA LEU A 640 -8.04 39.60 3.48
C LEU A 640 -7.59 39.28 4.90
N LEU A 641 -8.56 39.15 5.82
CA LEU A 641 -8.30 38.87 7.25
C LEU A 641 -7.31 39.88 7.87
N GLU A 642 -7.42 41.15 7.48
CA GLU A 642 -6.57 42.27 7.97
C GLU A 642 -5.07 42.07 7.69
N GLY A 643 -4.70 41.22 6.73
CA GLY A 643 -3.31 40.88 6.43
C GLY A 643 -2.63 40.02 7.50
N ASP A 644 -3.39 39.49 8.47
CA ASP A 644 -2.84 38.65 9.53
C ASP A 644 -2.34 37.31 8.96
N THR A 645 -1.06 37.04 9.17
CA THR A 645 -0.39 35.86 8.61
C THR A 645 -0.98 34.57 9.15
N ASP A 646 -1.22 34.49 10.45
CA ASP A 646 -1.67 33.28 11.11
C ASP A 646 -3.12 32.98 10.72
N ALA A 647 -3.98 34.00 10.70
CA ALA A 647 -5.36 33.90 10.26
C ALA A 647 -5.49 33.47 8.79
N GLN A 648 -4.63 33.97 7.90
CA GLN A 648 -4.61 33.55 6.49
C GLN A 648 -4.18 32.09 6.33
N ILE A 649 -3.16 31.65 7.06
CA ILE A 649 -2.70 30.26 7.02
C ILE A 649 -3.74 29.32 7.64
N ASP A 650 -4.35 29.73 8.75
CA ASP A 650 -5.45 29.01 9.41
C ASP A 650 -6.66 28.90 8.50
N ALA A 651 -7.02 29.96 7.77
CA ALA A 651 -8.06 29.95 6.76
C ALA A 651 -7.80 28.92 5.66
N MET A 652 -6.56 28.85 5.14
CA MET A 652 -6.16 27.81 4.19
C MET A 652 -6.29 26.41 4.79
N TRP A 653 -5.86 26.22 6.04
CA TRP A 653 -6.03 24.95 6.75
C TRP A 653 -7.51 24.56 6.88
N THR A 654 -8.39 25.49 7.28
CA THR A 654 -9.84 25.27 7.41
C THR A 654 -10.47 24.84 6.09
N TYR A 655 -10.09 25.48 4.98
CA TYR A 655 -10.56 25.10 3.64
C TYR A 655 -10.09 23.70 3.24
N LEU A 656 -8.78 23.44 3.34
CA LEU A 656 -8.15 22.18 2.91
C LEU A 656 -8.49 21.00 3.85
N SER A 657 -8.96 21.26 5.06
CA SER A 657 -9.47 20.24 6.00
C SER A 657 -10.69 19.48 5.48
N ALA A 658 -11.41 20.02 4.49
CA ALA A 658 -12.48 19.30 3.79
C ALA A 658 -11.96 18.22 2.82
N GLY A 659 -10.64 18.14 2.61
CA GLY A 659 -9.97 17.11 1.82
C GLY A 659 -10.47 17.02 0.37
N SER A 660 -10.70 15.80 -0.13
CA SER A 660 -11.23 15.59 -1.48
C SER A 660 -12.67 16.07 -1.66
N ALA A 661 -13.38 16.39 -0.58
CA ALA A 661 -14.70 17.03 -0.62
C ALA A 661 -14.63 18.56 -0.67
N ALA A 662 -13.44 19.16 -0.59
CA ALA A 662 -13.29 20.60 -0.75
C ALA A 662 -13.70 21.03 -2.19
N PRO A 663 -14.48 22.13 -2.34
CA PRO A 663 -14.76 22.76 -3.63
C PRO A 663 -13.46 23.03 -4.36
N PHE A 664 -13.44 22.86 -5.68
CA PHE A 664 -12.20 23.09 -6.44
C PHE A 664 -11.73 24.55 -6.31
N PRO A 665 -10.42 24.79 -6.11
CA PRO A 665 -9.89 26.15 -6.14
C PRO A 665 -10.18 26.81 -7.48
N LYS A 666 -10.48 28.10 -7.44
CA LYS A 666 -10.76 28.87 -8.66
C LYS A 666 -9.55 28.83 -9.60
N GLY A 667 -9.79 28.51 -10.87
CA GLY A 667 -8.77 28.47 -11.93
C GLY A 667 -8.05 27.13 -12.10
N LEU A 668 -8.41 26.09 -11.36
CA LEU A 668 -7.88 24.73 -11.57
C LEU A 668 -8.37 24.18 -12.91
N ILE A 669 -7.44 23.67 -13.73
CA ILE A 669 -7.75 22.97 -14.98
C ILE A 669 -8.01 21.51 -14.66
N ILE A 670 -9.07 20.97 -15.25
CA ILE A 670 -9.60 19.66 -14.92
C ILE A 670 -9.57 18.82 -16.19
N ASN A 671 -8.59 17.93 -16.31
CA ASN A 671 -8.36 17.08 -17.50
C ASN A 671 -9.30 15.86 -17.50
N ARG A 672 -10.04 15.61 -18.59
CA ARG A 672 -11.17 14.66 -18.57
C ARG A 672 -11.52 13.92 -19.84
N SER A 673 -12.27 12.84 -19.66
CA SER A 673 -13.12 12.25 -20.68
C SER A 673 -14.34 13.13 -20.97
N ASP A 674 -14.86 13.05 -22.20
CA ASP A 674 -16.05 13.82 -22.64
C ASP A 674 -17.34 13.48 -21.86
N PHE A 675 -17.33 12.44 -21.02
CA PHE A 675 -18.49 11.94 -20.29
C PHE A 675 -18.44 12.20 -18.77
N ASP A 676 -17.39 12.83 -18.25
CA ASP A 676 -17.29 13.13 -16.81
C ASP A 676 -17.92 14.50 -16.49
N LEU A 677 -19.04 14.50 -15.76
CA LEU A 677 -19.69 15.71 -15.25
C LEU A 677 -19.23 16.00 -13.82
N LEU A 678 -18.97 17.28 -13.54
CA LEU A 678 -18.74 17.79 -12.19
C LEU A 678 -19.87 18.67 -11.68
N PRO A 679 -19.90 18.91 -10.35
CA PRO A 679 -20.57 20.08 -9.82
C PRO A 679 -19.97 21.35 -10.42
N GLY A 680 -20.81 22.34 -10.72
CA GLY A 680 -20.33 23.67 -11.07
C GLY A 680 -19.58 24.30 -9.90
N ALA A 681 -18.69 25.25 -10.20
CA ALA A 681 -17.91 25.94 -9.17
C ALA A 681 -18.78 26.84 -8.26
N GLU A 682 -19.91 27.35 -8.79
CA GLU A 682 -20.79 28.30 -8.09
C GLU A 682 -22.27 27.88 -8.10
N GLU A 683 -22.69 27.06 -9.07
CA GLU A 683 -24.08 26.60 -9.22
C GLU A 683 -24.15 25.07 -9.35
N PRO A 684 -25.24 24.43 -8.89
CA PRO A 684 -25.43 22.99 -9.03
C PRO A 684 -25.61 22.55 -10.49
N THR A 685 -24.92 21.46 -10.85
CA THR A 685 -25.09 20.76 -12.12
C THR A 685 -26.20 19.72 -11.98
N MET A 686 -27.16 19.69 -12.91
CA MET A 686 -28.24 18.71 -12.91
C MET A 686 -28.25 17.90 -14.21
N VAL A 687 -28.39 16.58 -14.09
CA VAL A 687 -28.46 15.68 -15.24
C VAL A 687 -29.45 14.53 -14.99
N GLY A 688 -30.22 14.17 -16.02
CA GLY A 688 -31.06 12.97 -15.99
C GLY A 688 -30.23 11.73 -16.30
N VAL A 689 -30.33 10.69 -15.48
CA VAL A 689 -29.50 9.47 -15.59
C VAL A 689 -30.29 8.19 -15.34
N PHE A 690 -29.78 7.07 -15.86
CA PHE A 690 -30.21 5.74 -15.45
C PHE A 690 -29.23 5.22 -14.41
N MET A 691 -29.64 5.12 -13.14
CA MET A 691 -28.73 4.83 -12.03
C MET A 691 -29.05 3.51 -11.35
N ARG A 692 -28.01 2.74 -11.02
CA ARG A 692 -28.16 1.44 -10.38
C ARG A 692 -28.85 1.54 -9.02
N GLY A 693 -29.88 0.70 -8.83
CA GLY A 693 -30.65 0.63 -7.59
C GLY A 693 -31.70 1.74 -7.43
N LEU A 694 -31.94 2.54 -8.47
CA LEU A 694 -33.01 3.54 -8.54
C LEU A 694 -33.91 3.25 -9.76
N SER A 695 -35.02 4.00 -9.87
CA SER A 695 -35.93 3.89 -11.02
C SER A 695 -35.31 4.37 -12.34
N GLY A 696 -36.05 4.23 -13.44
CA GLY A 696 -35.65 4.76 -14.74
C GLY A 696 -35.75 6.29 -14.87
N ARG A 697 -36.18 7.01 -13.82
CA ARG A 697 -36.36 8.47 -13.84
C ARG A 697 -35.61 9.11 -12.68
N VAL A 698 -34.30 9.23 -12.84
CA VAL A 698 -33.43 9.84 -11.82
C VAL A 698 -32.90 11.18 -12.31
N VAL A 699 -32.94 12.17 -11.42
CA VAL A 699 -32.22 13.44 -11.57
C VAL A 699 -31.07 13.44 -10.59
N ALA A 700 -29.85 13.37 -11.11
CA ALA A 700 -28.64 13.59 -10.32
C ALA A 700 -28.36 15.09 -10.23
N VAL A 701 -27.94 15.55 -9.04
CA VAL A 701 -27.59 16.95 -8.78
C VAL A 701 -26.23 16.98 -8.09
N GLY A 702 -25.27 17.64 -8.72
CA GLY A 702 -23.93 17.86 -8.18
C GLY A 702 -23.81 19.28 -7.68
N TYR A 703 -23.69 19.46 -6.37
CA TYR A 703 -23.60 20.79 -5.76
C TYR A 703 -22.15 21.28 -5.63
N PRO A 704 -21.88 22.59 -5.71
CA PRO A 704 -20.53 23.16 -5.58
C PRO A 704 -19.74 22.69 -4.36
N GLU A 705 -20.44 22.40 -3.26
CA GLU A 705 -19.92 21.86 -2.01
C GLU A 705 -19.46 20.40 -2.10
N ARG A 706 -19.55 19.77 -3.28
CA ARG A 706 -19.21 18.36 -3.56
C ARG A 706 -19.95 17.35 -2.70
N ALA A 707 -21.11 17.73 -2.19
CA ALA A 707 -22.13 16.81 -1.69
C ALA A 707 -23.15 16.63 -2.81
N ASN A 708 -23.24 15.42 -3.37
CA ASN A 708 -24.03 15.13 -4.55
C ASN A 708 -25.25 14.29 -4.17
N ILE A 709 -26.34 14.41 -4.93
CA ILE A 709 -27.57 13.66 -4.69
C ILE A 709 -28.12 13.00 -5.96
N ALA A 710 -28.89 11.94 -5.78
CA ALA A 710 -29.72 11.34 -6.80
C ALA A 710 -31.18 11.33 -6.33
N TYR A 711 -32.03 12.10 -7.00
CA TYR A 711 -33.45 12.18 -6.73
C TYR A 711 -34.22 11.27 -7.70
N ASP A 712 -34.90 10.28 -7.14
CA ASP A 712 -35.75 9.35 -7.89
C ASP A 712 -37.13 9.99 -8.09
N MET A 713 -37.36 10.49 -9.29
CA MET A 713 -38.60 11.19 -9.67
C MET A 713 -39.77 10.22 -9.89
N GLU A 714 -39.51 8.93 -10.08
CA GLU A 714 -40.58 7.94 -10.20
C GLU A 714 -41.16 7.60 -8.84
N ASN A 715 -40.30 7.42 -7.84
CA ASN A 715 -40.69 7.08 -6.46
C ASN A 715 -40.79 8.29 -5.53
N ILE A 716 -40.51 9.49 -6.03
CA ILE A 716 -40.62 10.77 -5.31
C ILE A 716 -39.79 10.76 -4.03
N ARG A 717 -38.49 10.44 -4.15
CA ARG A 717 -37.59 10.29 -3.01
C ARG A 717 -36.17 10.72 -3.32
N LEU A 718 -35.48 11.22 -2.30
CA LEU A 718 -34.02 11.24 -2.28
C LEU A 718 -33.53 9.79 -2.19
N GLY A 719 -32.86 9.30 -3.23
CA GLY A 719 -32.46 7.89 -3.35
C GLY A 719 -31.03 7.62 -2.90
N LYS A 720 -30.09 8.50 -3.24
CA LYS A 720 -28.68 8.41 -2.83
C LYS A 720 -28.09 9.79 -2.55
N VAL A 721 -27.07 9.81 -1.70
CA VAL A 721 -26.17 10.94 -1.50
C VAL A 721 -24.72 10.46 -1.47
N TRP A 722 -23.76 11.26 -1.94
CA TRP A 722 -22.34 10.90 -1.95
C TRP A 722 -21.43 12.15 -1.95
N ARG A 723 -20.13 11.96 -1.71
CA ARG A 723 -19.14 13.06 -1.68
C ARG A 723 -18.16 13.00 -2.83
N GLY A 724 -17.60 14.15 -3.21
CA GLY A 724 -16.51 14.23 -4.17
C GLY A 724 -17.01 14.34 -5.61
N ASP A 725 -16.51 13.47 -6.48
CA ASP A 725 -16.84 13.51 -7.91
C ASP A 725 -18.31 13.24 -8.17
N PHE A 726 -18.88 13.97 -9.13
CA PHE A 726 -20.31 13.93 -9.37
C PHE A 726 -20.70 12.66 -10.12
N ILE A 727 -20.52 12.59 -11.45
CA ILE A 727 -20.96 11.41 -12.20
C ILE A 727 -20.28 11.31 -13.57
N ASN A 728 -19.98 10.08 -14.00
CA ASN A 728 -19.71 9.77 -15.40
C ASN A 728 -21.03 9.39 -16.08
N VAL A 729 -21.36 10.02 -17.21
CA VAL A 729 -22.65 9.84 -17.92
C VAL A 729 -22.55 8.98 -19.17
N GLN A 730 -21.45 8.25 -19.35
CA GLN A 730 -21.21 7.44 -20.55
C GLN A 730 -22.29 6.37 -20.74
N GLY A 731 -22.72 5.69 -19.68
CA GLY A 731 -23.76 4.67 -19.75
C GLY A 731 -25.10 5.24 -20.23
N THR A 732 -25.44 6.42 -19.74
CA THR A 732 -26.69 7.13 -20.03
C THR A 732 -26.67 7.70 -21.45
N TRP A 733 -25.57 8.33 -21.86
CA TRP A 733 -25.49 9.07 -23.12
C TRP A 733 -25.10 8.18 -24.31
N ALA A 734 -24.20 7.21 -24.11
CA ALA A 734 -23.72 6.32 -25.17
C ALA A 734 -24.35 4.91 -25.10
N GLY A 735 -24.53 4.34 -23.89
CA GLY A 735 -25.04 2.97 -23.72
C GLY A 735 -26.55 2.81 -23.79
N ARG A 736 -27.33 3.88 -23.56
CA ARG A 736 -28.79 3.85 -23.28
C ARG A 736 -29.14 2.83 -22.18
N ALA A 737 -30.42 2.57 -21.91
CA ALA A 737 -30.97 1.90 -20.71
C ALA A 737 -30.37 0.53 -20.28
N GLY A 738 -29.42 -0.05 -21.03
CA GLY A 738 -28.65 -1.24 -20.64
C GLY A 738 -27.39 -0.96 -19.80
N ALA A 739 -26.87 0.28 -19.80
CA ALA A 739 -25.70 0.69 -19.01
C ALA A 739 -26.12 1.65 -17.89
N LEU A 740 -26.16 1.16 -16.64
CA LEU A 740 -26.58 1.92 -15.46
C LEU A 740 -25.38 2.59 -14.77
N GLU A 741 -25.52 3.87 -14.47
CA GLU A 741 -24.51 4.67 -13.77
C GLU A 741 -24.40 4.34 -12.29
N ASN A 742 -23.23 4.63 -11.74
CA ASN A 742 -22.95 4.69 -10.32
C ASN A 742 -22.42 6.09 -9.96
N PRO A 743 -22.54 6.52 -8.69
CA PRO A 743 -21.80 7.68 -8.18
C PRO A 743 -20.31 7.56 -8.52
N ALA A 744 -19.70 8.64 -9.03
CA ALA A 744 -18.26 8.68 -9.31
C ALA A 744 -17.43 8.97 -8.05
N GLY A 745 -18.05 9.55 -7.03
CA GLY A 745 -17.38 9.91 -5.78
C GLY A 745 -17.37 8.80 -4.73
N ILE A 746 -17.04 9.20 -3.50
CA ILE A 746 -16.86 8.33 -2.33
C ILE A 746 -18.00 8.49 -1.32
N GLU A 747 -17.99 7.68 -0.26
CA GLU A 747 -18.95 7.77 0.86
C GLU A 747 -20.40 7.78 0.37
N VAL A 748 -20.78 6.76 -0.40
CA VAL A 748 -22.11 6.65 -0.99
C VAL A 748 -23.10 6.12 0.05
N LEU A 749 -24.10 6.92 0.40
CA LEU A 749 -25.21 6.52 1.25
C LEU A 749 -26.48 6.28 0.41
N ASN A 750 -27.13 5.15 0.64
CA ASN A 750 -28.42 4.80 0.04
C ASN A 750 -29.56 5.09 1.04
N LEU A 751 -30.57 5.82 0.61
CA LEU A 751 -31.74 6.10 1.45
C LEU A 751 -32.84 5.02 1.27
N PRO A 752 -33.73 4.86 2.27
CA PRO A 752 -34.76 3.82 2.24
C PRO A 752 -35.63 3.84 0.97
N PRO A 753 -36.02 2.67 0.43
CA PRO A 753 -36.84 2.57 -0.77
C PRO A 753 -38.27 3.10 -0.56
N GLY A 754 -38.95 3.50 -1.64
CA GLY A 754 -40.31 4.05 -1.59
C GLY A 754 -40.39 5.52 -1.18
N MET A 755 -41.56 6.13 -1.39
CA MET A 755 -41.78 7.55 -1.09
C MET A 755 -41.62 7.83 0.40
N PRO A 756 -40.95 8.91 0.82
CA PRO A 756 -40.75 9.23 2.23
C PRO A 756 -42.00 9.81 2.90
N ILE A 757 -43.12 9.92 2.18
CA ILE A 757 -44.41 10.44 2.66
C ILE A 757 -45.49 9.44 2.26
N GLY A 758 -46.37 9.11 3.20
CA GLY A 758 -47.44 8.16 2.99
C GLY A 758 -48.62 8.40 3.94
N ILE A 759 -49.73 7.72 3.67
CA ILE A 759 -50.87 7.67 4.59
C ILE A 759 -50.85 6.30 5.26
N VAL A 760 -50.80 6.31 6.60
CA VAL A 760 -50.80 5.10 7.43
C VAL A 760 -51.93 5.18 8.47
N GLU A 761 -52.52 4.04 8.79
CA GLU A 761 -53.55 3.92 9.82
C GLU A 761 -52.96 4.01 11.23
N THR A 762 -51.75 3.46 11.41
CA THR A 762 -51.03 3.48 12.70
C THR A 762 -49.55 3.82 12.49
N PRO A 763 -48.86 4.42 13.49
CA PRO A 763 -47.44 4.74 13.38
C PRO A 763 -46.53 3.52 13.12
N GLN A 764 -46.92 2.35 13.63
CA GLN A 764 -46.19 1.08 13.51
C GLN A 764 -46.56 0.27 12.25
N GLN A 765 -47.43 0.79 11.38
CA GLN A 765 -47.78 0.12 10.13
C GLN A 765 -46.55 -0.03 9.22
N THR A 766 -46.43 -1.20 8.58
CA THR A 766 -45.50 -1.44 7.46
C THR A 766 -45.64 -0.36 6.40
N TRP A 767 -44.52 0.22 5.99
CA TRP A 767 -44.52 1.35 5.07
C TRP A 767 -45.04 0.97 3.68
N PRO A 768 -45.94 1.75 3.06
CA PRO A 768 -46.46 1.44 1.74
C PRO A 768 -45.37 1.59 0.67
N LEU A 769 -45.07 0.49 -0.04
CA LEU A 769 -44.09 0.45 -1.14
C LEU A 769 -44.75 0.28 -2.52
N SER A 770 -46.08 0.31 -2.59
CA SER A 770 -46.81 0.30 -3.87
C SER A 770 -46.39 1.49 -4.75
N PRO A 771 -46.50 1.39 -6.08
CA PRO A 771 -46.19 2.48 -6.98
C PRO A 771 -46.90 3.77 -6.53
N VAL A 772 -46.15 4.86 -6.34
CA VAL A 772 -46.66 6.14 -5.82
C VAL A 772 -47.89 6.67 -6.56
N ARG A 773 -48.01 6.38 -7.85
CA ARG A 773 -49.18 6.77 -8.65
C ARG A 773 -50.46 6.07 -8.21
N GLU A 774 -50.37 4.81 -7.82
CA GLU A 774 -51.49 4.02 -7.30
C GLU A 774 -51.89 4.52 -5.92
N LEU A 775 -50.93 5.02 -5.14
CA LEU A 775 -51.13 5.68 -3.85
C LEU A 775 -51.66 7.13 -3.97
N GLY A 776 -52.00 7.59 -5.18
CA GLY A 776 -52.59 8.90 -5.43
C GLY A 776 -51.60 10.07 -5.47
N TRP A 777 -50.29 9.81 -5.45
CA TRP A 777 -49.26 10.85 -5.53
C TRP A 777 -48.87 11.18 -6.98
N ARG A 778 -48.59 12.45 -7.26
CA ARG A 778 -48.22 12.95 -8.60
C ARG A 778 -47.11 13.98 -8.49
N VAL A 779 -46.07 13.82 -9.30
CA VAL A 779 -44.97 14.78 -9.41
C VAL A 779 -45.41 15.99 -10.25
N LYS A 780 -45.25 17.20 -9.72
CA LYS A 780 -45.41 18.46 -10.46
C LYS A 780 -44.12 18.93 -11.15
N GLY A 781 -42.99 18.33 -10.81
CA GLY A 781 -41.67 18.66 -11.34
C GLY A 781 -40.81 19.33 -10.28
N TYR A 782 -39.88 20.19 -10.71
CA TYR A 782 -39.06 20.99 -9.81
C TYR A 782 -38.89 22.42 -10.35
N ARG A 783 -38.66 23.37 -9.45
CA ARG A 783 -38.18 24.72 -9.76
C ARG A 783 -36.76 24.91 -9.25
N ARG A 784 -36.13 26.01 -9.62
CA ARG A 784 -34.80 26.39 -9.15
C ARG A 784 -34.88 27.71 -8.40
N ASP A 785 -34.17 27.82 -7.28
CA ASP A 785 -34.02 29.09 -6.54
C ASP A 785 -32.98 30.01 -7.22
N GLU A 786 -32.66 31.14 -6.59
CA GLU A 786 -31.66 32.11 -7.09
C GLU A 786 -30.25 31.50 -7.18
N LYS A 787 -29.92 30.52 -6.34
CA LYS A 787 -28.68 29.75 -6.36
C LYS A 787 -28.78 28.48 -7.21
N ARG A 788 -29.87 28.35 -7.96
CA ARG A 788 -30.19 27.26 -8.88
C ARG A 788 -30.42 25.89 -8.21
N ASN A 789 -30.59 25.85 -6.89
CA ASN A 789 -30.91 24.65 -6.13
C ASN A 789 -32.32 24.16 -6.46
N PRO A 790 -32.54 22.84 -6.54
CA PRO A 790 -33.84 22.28 -6.90
C PRO A 790 -34.85 22.32 -5.73
N LEU A 791 -36.04 22.80 -6.05
CA LEU A 791 -37.26 22.70 -5.23
C LEU A 791 -38.22 21.72 -5.90
N PHE A 792 -38.30 20.49 -5.40
CA PHE A 792 -39.19 19.45 -5.92
C PHE A 792 -40.62 19.67 -5.43
N GLN A 793 -41.60 19.43 -6.30
CA GLN A 793 -43.01 19.67 -5.99
C GLN A 793 -43.87 18.46 -6.33
N VAL A 794 -44.79 18.15 -5.41
CA VAL A 794 -45.61 16.94 -5.44
C VAL A 794 -47.01 17.26 -4.96
N THR A 795 -48.01 16.59 -5.52
CA THR A 795 -49.39 16.58 -4.99
C THR A 795 -49.81 15.18 -4.60
N GLY A 796 -50.60 15.09 -3.53
CA GLY A 796 -51.09 13.81 -3.00
C GLY A 796 -52.60 13.75 -2.81
N PRO A 797 -53.08 12.65 -2.21
CA PRO A 797 -54.47 12.48 -1.84
C PRO A 797 -55.01 13.63 -0.98
N GLY A 798 -56.29 13.97 -1.15
CA GLY A 798 -56.93 15.05 -0.38
C GLY A 798 -56.46 16.46 -0.74
N GLY A 799 -55.75 16.63 -1.87
CA GLY A 799 -55.29 17.96 -2.34
C GLY A 799 -54.04 18.47 -1.62
N VAL A 800 -53.34 17.62 -0.85
CA VAL A 800 -52.08 18.00 -0.20
C VAL A 800 -51.03 18.34 -1.24
N GLU A 801 -50.36 19.48 -1.06
CA GLU A 801 -49.19 19.88 -1.83
C GLU A 801 -47.96 19.79 -0.94
N VAL A 802 -46.91 19.15 -1.45
CA VAL A 802 -45.63 19.06 -0.76
C VAL A 802 -44.54 19.67 -1.62
N SER A 803 -43.76 20.55 -1.02
CA SER A 803 -42.51 21.02 -1.61
C SER A 803 -41.32 20.55 -0.79
N GLU A 804 -40.29 20.06 -1.47
CA GLU A 804 -39.05 19.59 -0.88
C GLU A 804 -37.89 20.38 -1.47
N PHE A 805 -37.22 21.14 -0.62
CA PHE A 805 -36.00 21.85 -0.96
C PHE A 805 -34.80 21.11 -0.39
N ILE A 806 -33.79 20.84 -1.21
CA ILE A 806 -32.58 20.13 -0.79
C ILE A 806 -31.39 21.05 -1.06
N GLN A 807 -30.56 21.28 -0.05
CA GLN A 807 -29.32 22.02 -0.21
C GLN A 807 -28.22 21.42 0.67
N PRO A 808 -26.96 21.47 0.24
CA PRO A 808 -25.83 21.24 1.11
C PRO A 808 -25.69 22.36 2.14
N VAL A 809 -25.18 22.03 3.32
CA VAL A 809 -24.82 22.97 4.38
C VAL A 809 -23.43 22.57 4.88
N ILE A 810 -22.50 23.52 4.84
CA ILE A 810 -21.14 23.32 5.34
C ILE A 810 -21.14 23.55 6.85
N THR A 811 -20.56 22.61 7.59
CA THR A 811 -20.33 22.70 9.03
C THR A 811 -18.87 22.39 9.34
N GLU A 812 -18.44 22.59 10.58
CA GLU A 812 -17.11 22.18 11.07
C GLU A 812 -16.86 20.69 10.86
N GLU A 813 -17.93 19.91 10.95
CA GLU A 813 -17.93 18.46 10.88
C GLU A 813 -18.02 17.89 9.45
N GLY A 814 -17.98 18.76 8.43
CA GLY A 814 -18.07 18.42 7.01
C GLY A 814 -19.29 19.02 6.31
N VAL A 815 -19.66 18.49 5.14
CA VAL A 815 -20.87 18.93 4.44
C VAL A 815 -22.04 18.00 4.79
N GLN A 816 -23.17 18.55 5.19
CA GLN A 816 -24.41 17.80 5.39
C GLN A 816 -25.46 18.23 4.37
N ILE A 817 -26.52 17.42 4.22
CA ILE A 817 -27.66 17.75 3.37
C ILE A 817 -28.81 18.21 4.26
N LEU A 818 -29.27 19.44 4.04
CA LEU A 818 -30.48 19.97 4.65
C LEU A 818 -31.65 19.80 3.67
N ARG A 819 -32.67 19.07 4.10
CA ARG A 819 -33.95 18.91 3.41
C ARG A 819 -35.01 19.73 4.14
N LYS A 820 -35.72 20.60 3.43
CA LYS A 820 -36.84 21.37 3.97
C LYS A 820 -38.11 20.94 3.25
N PHE A 821 -39.04 20.37 3.99
CA PHE A 821 -40.36 20.00 3.51
C PHE A 821 -41.36 21.04 3.96
N ARG A 822 -42.28 21.40 3.07
CA ARG A 822 -43.45 22.22 3.41
C ARG A 822 -44.70 21.53 2.88
N PHE A 823 -45.69 21.41 3.75
CA PHE A 823 -46.96 20.76 3.49
C PHE A 823 -48.07 21.81 3.45
N ASP A 824 -48.66 22.05 2.29
CA ASP A 824 -49.76 23.00 2.08
C ASP A 824 -51.03 22.25 1.61
N GLY A 825 -52.20 22.87 1.79
CA GLY A 825 -53.51 22.29 1.43
C GLY A 825 -54.64 22.90 2.26
N GLU A 826 -55.90 22.67 1.87
CA GLU A 826 -57.05 23.13 2.66
C GLU A 826 -57.18 22.35 3.99
N THR A 827 -56.93 21.04 3.95
CA THR A 827 -56.87 20.14 5.11
C THR A 827 -55.79 19.07 4.90
N MET A 828 -55.32 18.44 5.98
CA MET A 828 -54.38 17.32 5.89
C MET A 828 -55.11 15.98 5.98
N PRO A 829 -54.81 15.00 5.10
CA PRO A 829 -55.36 13.66 5.23
C PRO A 829 -55.03 13.04 6.59
N LEU A 830 -56.01 12.34 7.18
CA LEU A 830 -55.79 11.57 8.39
C LEU A 830 -54.72 10.50 8.14
N GLY A 831 -53.75 10.36 9.05
CA GLY A 831 -52.69 9.37 8.93
C GLY A 831 -51.52 9.79 8.02
N LEU A 832 -51.47 11.05 7.55
CA LEU A 832 -50.33 11.55 6.80
C LEU A 832 -49.06 11.52 7.66
N MET A 833 -48.06 10.80 7.18
CA MET A 833 -46.83 10.53 7.91
C MET A 833 -45.62 10.58 6.98
N MET A 834 -44.46 10.94 7.52
CA MET A 834 -43.18 10.79 6.85
C MET A 834 -42.37 9.63 7.44
N ARG A 835 -41.57 8.97 6.60
CA ARG A 835 -40.51 8.04 6.99
C ARG A 835 -39.18 8.55 6.47
N LEU A 836 -38.31 8.96 7.39
CA LEU A 836 -37.06 9.64 7.04
C LEU A 836 -35.83 8.72 7.05
N ALA A 837 -35.83 7.69 7.90
CA ALA A 837 -34.75 6.72 8.02
C ALA A 837 -35.31 5.34 8.37
N ARG A 838 -34.59 4.28 7.99
CA ARG A 838 -34.83 2.88 8.38
C ARG A 838 -33.48 2.20 8.61
N SER A 839 -33.30 1.51 9.73
CA SER A 839 -32.05 0.84 10.09
C SER A 839 -32.31 -0.33 11.03
N SER A 840 -31.41 -1.31 11.06
CA SER A 840 -31.44 -2.41 12.04
C SER A 840 -31.17 -1.93 13.47
N ALA A 841 -30.42 -0.83 13.62
CA ALA A 841 -30.17 -0.19 14.91
C ALA A 841 -30.12 1.34 14.79
N MET A 842 -30.56 2.05 15.82
CA MET A 842 -30.48 3.51 15.91
C MET A 842 -30.05 3.93 17.31
N THR A 843 -28.99 4.73 17.38
CA THR A 843 -28.49 5.29 18.64
C THR A 843 -28.99 6.73 18.78
N PRO A 844 -29.70 7.09 19.85
CA PRO A 844 -30.08 8.48 20.10
C PRO A 844 -28.84 9.32 20.39
N LEU A 845 -28.73 10.48 19.74
CA LEU A 845 -27.64 11.44 19.97
C LEU A 845 -28.12 12.64 20.79
N ALA A 846 -29.31 13.14 20.48
CA ALA A 846 -29.97 14.28 21.12
C ALA A 846 -31.49 14.19 20.88
N PRO A 847 -32.33 15.05 21.50
CA PRO A 847 -33.75 15.09 21.20
C PRO A 847 -34.00 15.26 19.70
N ARG A 848 -34.72 14.30 19.09
CA ARG A 848 -35.00 14.23 17.65
C ARG A 848 -33.75 14.09 16.75
N SER A 849 -32.68 13.51 17.29
CA SER A 849 -31.45 13.22 16.56
C SER A 849 -30.97 11.80 16.82
N TRP A 850 -30.66 11.06 15.76
CA TRP A 850 -30.27 9.64 15.83
C TRP A 850 -29.16 9.31 14.84
N LYS A 851 -28.33 8.33 15.18
CA LYS A 851 -27.33 7.71 14.30
C LYS A 851 -27.76 6.30 13.91
N THR A 852 -27.76 5.98 12.63
CA THR A 852 -28.10 4.64 12.12
C THR A 852 -26.90 3.70 12.11
N ALA A 853 -27.13 2.40 11.92
CA ALA A 853 -26.08 1.40 11.84
C ALA A 853 -25.19 1.60 10.60
N GLU A 854 -25.75 2.18 9.54
CA GLU A 854 -25.07 2.54 8.29
C GLU A 854 -24.25 3.84 8.41
N GLY A 855 -24.17 4.43 9.61
CA GLY A 855 -23.37 5.62 9.88
C GLY A 855 -24.08 6.96 9.62
N MET A 856 -25.32 6.94 9.10
CA MET A 856 -26.10 8.16 8.84
C MET A 856 -26.57 8.78 10.15
N THR A 857 -26.31 10.07 10.34
CA THR A 857 -26.94 10.89 11.37
C THR A 857 -28.10 11.67 10.77
N ILE A 858 -29.25 11.60 11.44
CA ILE A 858 -30.46 12.33 11.07
C ILE A 858 -30.96 13.18 12.24
N THR A 859 -31.21 14.46 11.98
CA THR A 859 -31.78 15.40 12.95
C THR A 859 -33.04 16.05 12.38
N VAL A 860 -34.14 16.02 13.14
CA VAL A 860 -35.45 16.54 12.71
C VAL A 860 -35.85 17.77 13.53
N ASN A 861 -36.11 18.87 12.81
CA ASN A 861 -36.51 20.16 13.36
C ASN A 861 -37.85 20.60 12.74
N GLY A 862 -38.62 21.41 13.47
CA GLY A 862 -39.91 21.94 13.01
C GLY A 862 -41.13 21.02 13.18
N ALA A 863 -40.91 19.72 13.47
CA ALA A 863 -41.98 18.77 13.77
C ALA A 863 -41.60 17.78 14.89
N GLN A 864 -42.60 17.06 15.40
CA GLN A 864 -42.39 15.91 16.29
C GLN A 864 -41.89 14.72 15.47
N ALA A 865 -40.91 13.99 16.01
CA ALA A 865 -40.33 12.82 15.36
C ALA A 865 -40.05 11.75 16.40
N GLU A 866 -40.39 10.51 16.07
CA GLU A 866 -40.21 9.37 16.97
C GLU A 866 -39.60 8.19 16.21
N VAL A 867 -38.86 7.37 16.94
CA VAL A 867 -38.39 6.08 16.43
C VAL A 867 -39.42 5.03 16.77
N VAL A 868 -39.89 4.32 15.77
CA VAL A 868 -40.83 3.19 15.92
C VAL A 868 -40.19 1.92 15.37
N GLU A 869 -40.53 0.80 15.98
CA GLU A 869 -40.16 -0.52 15.47
C GLU A 869 -41.24 -1.02 14.51
N VAL A 870 -40.82 -1.38 13.30
CA VAL A 870 -41.68 -1.88 12.22
C VAL A 870 -40.94 -2.99 11.48
N ASP A 871 -41.54 -4.18 11.43
CA ASP A 871 -40.98 -5.35 10.74
C ASP A 871 -39.54 -5.68 11.16
N GLY A 872 -39.24 -5.58 12.46
CA GLY A 872 -37.92 -5.85 13.03
C GLY A 872 -36.84 -4.82 12.69
N ALA A 873 -37.21 -3.65 12.17
CA ALA A 873 -36.33 -2.52 11.92
C ALA A 873 -36.83 -1.27 12.64
N LEU A 874 -35.91 -0.35 12.96
CA LEU A 874 -36.24 0.95 13.53
C LEU A 874 -36.42 1.97 12.42
N GLU A 875 -37.48 2.78 12.50
CA GLU A 875 -37.80 3.83 11.54
C GLU A 875 -38.05 5.17 12.22
N VAL A 876 -37.53 6.25 11.64
CA VAL A 876 -37.84 7.62 12.09
C VAL A 876 -39.11 8.09 11.39
N ARG A 877 -40.19 8.27 12.17
CA ARG A 877 -41.51 8.68 11.70
C ARG A 877 -41.88 10.09 12.17
N VAL A 878 -42.55 10.85 11.30
CA VAL A 878 -43.01 12.22 11.56
C VAL A 878 -44.48 12.34 11.17
N PRO A 879 -45.42 12.48 12.12
CA PRO A 879 -46.82 12.73 11.80
C PRO A 879 -47.03 14.16 11.31
N ILE A 880 -47.85 14.33 10.26
CA ILE A 880 -48.19 15.64 9.69
C ILE A 880 -49.70 15.87 9.83
N SER A 881 -50.09 16.83 10.66
CA SER A 881 -51.50 17.03 11.04
C SER A 881 -52.10 18.38 10.63
N ALA A 882 -51.29 19.36 10.20
CA ALA A 882 -51.75 20.72 9.91
C ALA A 882 -51.20 21.26 8.58
N PRO A 883 -52.01 22.00 7.79
CA PRO A 883 -51.51 22.84 6.71
C PRO A 883 -50.45 23.85 7.19
N GLY A 884 -49.48 24.12 6.33
CA GLY A 884 -48.33 24.98 6.61
C GLY A 884 -47.23 24.33 7.46
N THR A 885 -47.32 23.03 7.76
CA THR A 885 -46.27 22.32 8.52
C THR A 885 -44.95 22.34 7.74
N GLU A 886 -43.87 22.78 8.40
CA GLU A 886 -42.52 22.74 7.87
C GLU A 886 -41.65 21.75 8.64
N VAL A 887 -41.00 20.84 7.92
CA VAL A 887 -40.10 19.85 8.50
C VAL A 887 -38.70 20.07 7.94
N LYS A 888 -37.72 20.32 8.81
CA LYS A 888 -36.31 20.46 8.46
C LYS A 888 -35.58 19.20 8.87
N VAL A 889 -34.91 18.55 7.94
CA VAL A 889 -34.20 17.29 8.14
C VAL A 889 -32.74 17.49 7.75
N GLU A 890 -31.85 17.38 8.72
CA GLU A 890 -30.41 17.40 8.49
C GLU A 890 -29.92 15.97 8.38
N VAL A 891 -29.21 15.66 7.29
CA VAL A 891 -28.65 14.35 6.98
C VAL A 891 -27.14 14.47 6.85
N ARG A 892 -26.43 13.77 7.72
CA ARG A 892 -24.96 13.64 7.69
C ARG A 892 -24.60 12.17 7.49
N TRP A 893 -23.59 11.90 6.69
CA TRP A 893 -23.13 10.55 6.36
C TRP A 893 -21.62 10.53 6.14
#